data_AF-A0A6M1Z541-F1
#
_entry.id   AF-A0A6M1Z541-F1
#
_cell.length_a   1.000
_cell.length_b   1.000
_cell.length_c   1.000
_cell.angle_alpha   90.00
_cell.angle_beta   90.00
_cell.angle_gamma   90.00
#
_symmetry.space_group_name_H-M   'P 1'
#
loop_
_entity.id
_entity.type
_entity.pdbx_description
1 polymer ?
#
loop_
_entity_poly.entity_id
_entity_poly.type
_entity_poly.pdbx_seq_one_letter_code
_entity_poly.pdbx_strand_id
1 'polypeptide(L)'
;MLEDIFDLEGEKALAEGLFNPFCFRAKRRAVHLADHLLNDQGEIEGLAQAIELLKTEPLTIAGVYDDGEITQHFLRVLTELNENPLLLQKLFQFGLPLTDSYLEKMIAATIGIEPPIDDRAVIWAVLSALLCPLRQSVGSCFATAPAIIVHEEQSLQFLDDLSSLLYKGLLTRVVAGEEYSVPVSPSPGLGDLKHPFTTGHPAYVRALAALGHAPETEEGGTFLSQLEIRLLDVHNLTRRDWTLHKKKQTPKGEAIEGMEADFRVAKAEFVAFSDHLLLKTWEFTLASFVDVKTEFSSWNLFSSLGFQEEEPGGIGDLLYRDLKIRLDEANEKLSHFQQEYEISFDQVRATQHLLKGASNEAEGRRLRAEHTARMYHLNACEEMRDKWSETAHNIANFFSFFLNTLFETFPEYFQEVYDGEMFEMGGDAYDDSPAGFRLICKHGRTHVGSWTFIREREEYITALKEFFHAVEPTLVEKCEWEEGKTLTVQLITTILHHISTEEFILTAFARMAKAHRLPLKKITMKELETLEKKPWAYTSGGTLPTLLRTYFRREGSLTEEKRWVESPEDLLIFLLETLKALPPFVTEPFDEDSAKRMLMTSPTHAFSLLPGESLFKKGWQDSGFTYTWVRDQIIRPARRFYRAIKLDPREQLLLMQGLAKILPPIESHDLQKNFHPSDKTLSVERLYTVLLKHLTPMKRILLDRFLFQALPLSQEGLTRRELHDQLVSEGFTHAGAAQKMQDDGATAPTPLIFADTNWPKTYFAFLVHPAGGDLELWQTDRLGLSGIPMREWAPYLNGTMQENWSVFTRPHEYRAI
;
A
#
# COMPACT_ATOMS: atom_id res chain seq x y z
N MET A 1 0.44 -9.73 38.45
CA MET A 1 1.36 -10.15 37.37
C MET A 1 0.92 -9.60 36.03
N LEU A 2 -0.25 -9.93 35.48
CA LEU A 2 -0.75 -9.25 34.27
C LEU A 2 -0.94 -7.75 34.47
N GLU A 3 -1.44 -7.33 35.64
CA GLU A 3 -1.52 -5.90 36.01
C GLU A 3 -0.13 -5.25 36.19
N ASP A 4 0.91 -6.06 36.45
CA ASP A 4 2.29 -5.56 36.57
C ASP A 4 2.97 -5.43 35.20
N ILE A 5 2.54 -6.23 34.20
CA ILE A 5 3.03 -6.20 32.81
C ILE A 5 2.23 -5.19 31.98
N PHE A 6 0.92 -5.10 32.21
CA PHE A 6 -0.02 -4.32 31.41
C PHE A 6 -0.74 -3.28 32.26
N ASP A 7 -0.52 -2.01 31.92
CA ASP A 7 -1.29 -0.88 32.44
C ASP A 7 -2.68 -0.84 31.75
N LEU A 8 -3.55 -1.78 32.12
CA LEU A 8 -4.86 -1.98 31.47
C LEU A 8 -5.80 -0.78 31.64
N GLU A 9 -5.74 -0.10 32.79
CA GLU A 9 -6.55 1.11 33.05
C GLU A 9 -6.03 2.31 32.25
N GLY A 10 -4.72 2.52 32.20
CA GLY A 10 -4.13 3.56 31.33
C GLY A 10 -4.31 3.23 29.85
N GLU A 11 -4.25 1.97 29.44
CA GLU A 11 -4.61 1.53 28.08
C GLU A 11 -6.04 1.88 27.72
N LYS A 12 -7.00 1.63 28.62
CA LYS A 12 -8.39 1.97 28.40
C LYS A 12 -8.56 3.48 28.18
N ALA A 13 -7.98 4.30 29.06
CA ALA A 13 -8.03 5.76 28.92
C ALA A 13 -7.36 6.27 27.63
N LEU A 14 -6.31 5.58 27.16
CA LEU A 14 -5.59 5.91 25.93
C LEU A 14 -6.26 5.37 24.66
N ALA A 15 -7.13 4.38 24.79
CA ALA A 15 -7.90 3.79 23.69
C ALA A 15 -9.21 4.56 23.42
N GLU A 16 -9.74 5.27 24.43
CA GLU A 16 -10.95 6.07 24.37
C GLU A 16 -10.76 7.31 23.47
N GLY A 17 -10.96 7.14 22.15
CA GLY A 17 -10.91 8.21 21.15
C GLY A 17 -10.10 7.88 19.90
N LEU A 18 -9.41 6.73 19.88
CA LEU A 18 -8.90 6.12 18.66
C LEU A 18 -10.04 5.46 17.89
N PHE A 19 -9.99 5.53 16.57
CA PHE A 19 -10.96 4.85 15.72
C PHE A 19 -10.72 3.34 15.73
N ASN A 20 -9.45 2.93 15.68
CA ASN A 20 -9.05 1.54 15.75
C ASN A 20 -8.10 1.29 16.93
N PRO A 21 -8.65 1.23 18.15
CA PRO A 21 -7.82 1.05 19.33
C PRO A 21 -7.21 -0.36 19.42
N PHE A 22 -7.54 -1.28 18.50
CA PHE A 22 -6.94 -2.62 18.48
C PHE A 22 -5.44 -2.58 18.17
N CYS A 23 -5.03 -1.92 17.08
CA CYS A 23 -3.61 -1.87 16.67
C CYS A 23 -2.74 -1.25 17.77
N PHE A 24 -3.23 -0.17 18.37
CA PHE A 24 -2.59 0.49 19.51
C PHE A 24 -2.39 -0.48 20.70
N ARG A 25 -3.48 -1.14 21.15
CA ARG A 25 -3.39 -2.08 22.28
C ARG A 25 -2.51 -3.29 21.96
N ALA A 26 -2.65 -3.85 20.76
CA ALA A 26 -1.83 -4.95 20.28
C ALA A 26 -0.35 -4.60 20.31
N LYS A 27 0.02 -3.43 19.76
CA LYS A 27 1.38 -2.91 19.78
C LYS A 27 1.89 -2.73 21.21
N ARG A 28 1.17 -1.96 22.02
CA ARG A 28 1.63 -1.61 23.38
C ARG A 28 1.86 -2.86 24.23
N ARG A 29 0.93 -3.81 24.19
CA ARG A 29 1.06 -5.08 24.90
C ARG A 29 2.20 -5.92 24.36
N ALA A 30 2.39 -5.99 23.05
CA ALA A 30 3.51 -6.72 22.45
C ALA A 30 4.86 -6.15 22.89
N VAL A 31 4.99 -4.81 22.94
CA VAL A 31 6.20 -4.12 23.43
C VAL A 31 6.44 -4.42 24.90
N HIS A 32 5.43 -4.27 25.77
CA HIS A 32 5.58 -4.54 27.21
C HIS A 32 5.89 -6.01 27.50
N LEU A 33 5.20 -6.93 26.82
CA LEU A 33 5.43 -8.36 27.00
C LEU A 33 6.83 -8.75 26.53
N ALA A 34 7.30 -8.21 25.41
CA ALA A 34 8.67 -8.43 24.94
C ALA A 34 9.71 -7.90 25.94
N ASP A 35 9.50 -6.69 26.49
CA ASP A 35 10.41 -6.11 27.50
C ASP A 35 10.48 -6.98 28.76
N HIS A 36 9.31 -7.45 29.23
CA HIS A 36 9.21 -8.31 30.40
C HIS A 36 9.90 -9.67 30.21
N LEU A 37 9.86 -10.22 29.00
CA LEU A 37 10.50 -11.49 28.68
C LEU A 37 12.01 -11.37 28.50
N LEU A 38 12.54 -10.18 28.24
CA LEU A 38 13.96 -9.98 27.94
C LEU A 38 14.74 -9.51 29.17
N ASN A 39 15.76 -10.27 29.57
CA ASN A 39 16.69 -9.85 30.61
C ASN A 39 17.62 -8.71 30.12
N ASP A 40 18.53 -8.26 31.00
CA ASP A 40 19.48 -7.17 30.68
C ASP A 40 20.44 -7.54 29.53
N GLN A 41 20.63 -8.83 29.25
CA GLN A 41 21.46 -9.35 28.16
C GLN A 41 20.66 -9.55 26.86
N GLY A 42 19.34 -9.32 26.86
CA GLY A 42 18.47 -9.58 25.72
C GLY A 42 18.15 -11.07 25.51
N GLU A 43 18.35 -11.92 26.52
CA GLU A 43 17.93 -13.31 26.51
C GLU A 43 16.49 -13.45 27.02
N ILE A 44 15.75 -14.46 26.54
CA ILE A 44 14.36 -14.71 26.95
C ILE A 44 14.32 -15.49 28.26
N GLU A 45 13.63 -14.94 29.26
CA GLU A 45 13.29 -15.57 30.53
C GLU A 45 11.77 -15.64 30.74
N GLY A 46 11.30 -16.55 31.60
CA GLY A 46 9.88 -16.60 31.99
C GLY A 46 8.88 -17.07 30.91
N LEU A 47 9.34 -17.55 29.74
CA LEU A 47 8.47 -17.93 28.62
C LEU A 47 7.34 -18.90 28.99
N ALA A 48 7.66 -20.00 29.68
CA ALA A 48 6.66 -20.98 30.12
C ALA A 48 5.64 -20.41 31.12
N GLN A 49 6.07 -19.47 31.96
CA GLN A 49 5.21 -18.80 32.94
C GLN A 49 4.25 -17.83 32.24
N ALA A 50 4.73 -17.08 31.23
CA ALA A 50 3.91 -16.21 30.41
C ALA A 50 2.85 -16.99 29.61
N ILE A 51 3.22 -18.15 29.05
CA ILE A 51 2.27 -19.04 28.35
C ILE A 51 1.17 -19.50 29.30
N GLU A 52 1.53 -19.98 30.50
CA GLU A 52 0.54 -20.45 31.48
C GLU A 52 -0.38 -19.32 31.94
N LEU A 53 0.19 -18.15 32.23
CA LEU A 53 -0.55 -16.96 32.64
C LEU A 53 -1.59 -16.56 31.60
N LEU A 54 -1.22 -16.47 30.32
CA LEU A 54 -2.14 -16.11 29.24
C LEU A 54 -3.21 -17.18 28.96
N LYS A 55 -2.96 -18.45 29.31
CA LYS A 55 -3.97 -19.52 29.24
C LYS A 55 -5.00 -19.39 30.35
N THR A 56 -4.58 -19.01 31.56
CA THR A 56 -5.47 -18.91 32.74
C THR A 56 -6.18 -17.58 32.83
N GLU A 57 -5.53 -16.50 32.40
CA GLU A 57 -5.98 -15.12 32.51
C GLU A 57 -5.85 -14.42 31.14
N PRO A 58 -6.86 -14.52 30.25
CA PRO A 58 -6.81 -13.85 28.96
C PRO A 58 -6.78 -12.33 29.13
N LEU A 59 -6.12 -11.63 28.21
CA LEU A 59 -5.96 -10.17 28.24
C LEU A 59 -7.26 -9.47 27.89
N THR A 60 -8.20 -9.39 28.85
CA THR A 60 -9.48 -8.71 28.67
C THR A 60 -9.53 -7.44 29.49
N ILE A 61 -9.76 -6.29 28.85
CA ILE A 61 -10.18 -5.08 29.57
C ILE A 61 -11.66 -5.28 29.89
N ALA A 62 -11.97 -5.45 31.19
CA ALA A 62 -13.33 -5.72 31.66
C ALA A 62 -14.36 -4.78 31.02
N GLY A 63 -15.29 -5.36 30.25
CA GLY A 63 -16.50 -4.71 29.76
C GLY A 63 -16.39 -3.77 28.56
N VAL A 64 -15.23 -3.65 27.87
CA VAL A 64 -15.08 -2.65 26.77
C VAL A 64 -14.57 -3.23 25.45
N TYR A 65 -13.53 -4.08 25.46
CA TYR A 65 -12.90 -4.56 24.23
C TYR A 65 -12.66 -6.08 24.25
N ASP A 66 -13.10 -6.76 23.19
CA ASP A 66 -12.74 -8.17 22.95
C ASP A 66 -11.33 -8.27 22.36
N ASP A 67 -10.35 -8.56 23.22
CA ASP A 67 -8.93 -8.69 22.85
C ASP A 67 -8.48 -10.17 22.84
N GLY A 68 -9.43 -11.10 22.71
CA GLY A 68 -9.14 -12.54 22.60
C GLY A 68 -8.18 -12.86 21.45
N GLU A 69 -8.29 -12.14 20.33
CA GLU A 69 -7.42 -12.28 19.16
C GLU A 69 -5.96 -11.94 19.47
N ILE A 70 -5.70 -10.90 20.27
CA ILE A 70 -4.34 -10.53 20.71
C ILE A 70 -3.78 -11.64 21.61
N THR A 71 -4.59 -12.12 22.56
CA THR A 71 -4.19 -13.19 23.48
C THR A 71 -3.86 -14.49 22.74
N GLN A 72 -4.69 -14.86 21.75
CA GLN A 72 -4.46 -16.04 20.92
C GLN A 72 -3.19 -15.92 20.09
N HIS A 73 -2.92 -14.74 19.51
CA HIS A 73 -1.69 -14.48 18.76
C HIS A 73 -0.46 -14.61 19.67
N PHE A 74 -0.48 -14.00 20.86
CA PHE A 74 0.62 -14.12 21.83
C PHE A 74 0.84 -15.58 22.22
N LEU A 75 -0.21 -16.31 22.58
CA LEU A 75 -0.11 -17.72 22.96
C LEU A 75 0.52 -18.56 21.85
N ARG A 76 0.12 -18.34 20.59
CA ARG A 76 0.70 -19.04 19.44
C ARG A 76 2.19 -18.76 19.31
N VAL A 77 2.59 -17.49 19.27
CA VAL A 77 3.98 -17.08 19.10
C VAL A 77 4.87 -17.54 20.25
N LEU A 78 4.42 -17.38 21.49
CA LEU A 78 5.19 -17.83 22.67
C LEU A 78 5.32 -19.35 22.71
N THR A 79 4.26 -20.08 22.34
CA THR A 79 4.31 -21.56 22.24
C THR A 79 5.31 -21.97 21.16
N GLU A 80 5.29 -21.32 19.99
CA GLU A 80 6.25 -21.60 18.92
C GLU A 80 7.69 -21.31 19.36
N LEU A 81 7.95 -20.17 20.04
CA LEU A 81 9.27 -19.86 20.59
C LEU A 81 9.74 -20.90 21.61
N ASN A 82 8.82 -21.46 22.39
CA ASN A 82 9.12 -22.48 23.39
C ASN A 82 9.40 -23.85 22.76
N GLU A 83 8.75 -24.17 21.64
CA GLU A 83 8.82 -25.47 20.97
C GLU A 83 9.83 -25.53 19.82
N ASN A 84 10.23 -24.39 19.25
CA ASN A 84 11.10 -24.28 18.08
C ASN A 84 12.44 -23.58 18.42
N PRO A 85 13.50 -24.33 18.76
CA PRO A 85 14.81 -23.77 19.08
C PRO A 85 15.44 -22.95 17.93
N LEU A 86 15.11 -23.27 16.68
CA LEU A 86 15.65 -22.55 15.52
C LEU A 86 15.07 -21.13 15.44
N LEU A 87 13.80 -20.95 15.80
CA LEU A 87 13.17 -19.64 15.85
C LEU A 87 13.84 -18.74 16.90
N LEU A 88 14.06 -19.30 18.10
CA LEU A 88 14.77 -18.63 19.18
C LEU A 88 16.21 -18.27 18.78
N GLN A 89 16.91 -19.20 18.12
CA GLN A 89 18.26 -18.94 17.61
C GLN A 89 18.29 -17.78 16.60
N LYS A 90 17.32 -17.70 15.68
CA LYS A 90 17.23 -16.59 14.72
C LYS A 90 16.94 -15.26 15.40
N LEU A 91 16.07 -15.25 16.41
CA LEU A 91 15.75 -14.03 17.17
C LEU A 91 17.00 -13.43 17.85
N PHE A 92 17.89 -14.26 18.38
CA PHE A 92 19.14 -13.80 19.01
C PHE A 92 20.28 -13.50 18.02
N GLN A 93 20.06 -13.62 16.70
CA GLN A 93 21.02 -13.17 15.68
C GLN A 93 20.87 -11.69 15.33
N PHE A 94 19.86 -11.03 15.88
CA PHE A 94 19.67 -9.59 15.70
C PHE A 94 20.61 -8.80 16.62
N GLY A 95 21.19 -7.76 16.07
CA GLY A 95 22.03 -6.78 16.74
C GLY A 95 21.93 -5.45 16.00
N LEU A 96 22.75 -4.48 16.38
CA LEU A 96 22.68 -3.12 15.84
C LEU A 96 22.67 -3.11 14.29
N PRO A 97 21.73 -2.37 13.67
CA PRO A 97 21.65 -2.28 12.23
C PRO A 97 22.96 -1.69 11.68
N LEU A 98 23.58 -2.37 10.72
CA LEU A 98 24.90 -2.00 10.21
C LEU A 98 24.87 -0.76 9.31
N THR A 99 23.68 -0.29 8.90
CA THR A 99 23.54 0.43 7.64
C THR A 99 22.88 1.81 7.75
N ASP A 100 22.18 2.17 8.84
CA ASP A 100 21.40 3.42 8.84
C ASP A 100 20.92 3.99 10.18
N SER A 101 21.12 5.30 10.38
CA SER A 101 20.48 6.09 11.45
C SER A 101 18.96 6.13 11.36
N TYR A 102 18.39 5.95 10.16
CA TYR A 102 16.94 5.84 9.96
C TYR A 102 16.39 4.57 10.62
N LEU A 103 17.06 3.43 10.46
CA LEU A 103 16.65 2.16 11.04
C LEU A 103 16.75 2.20 12.57
N GLU A 104 17.81 2.81 13.12
CA GLU A 104 17.92 3.03 14.57
C GLU A 104 16.77 3.86 15.12
N LYS A 105 16.42 4.97 14.46
CA LYS A 105 15.27 5.81 14.85
C LYS A 105 13.95 5.05 14.76
N MET A 106 13.77 4.25 13.72
CA MET A 106 12.57 3.43 13.55
C MET A 106 12.46 2.36 14.65
N ILE A 107 13.55 1.70 15.01
CA ILE A 107 13.60 0.73 16.12
C ILE A 107 13.28 1.43 17.43
N ALA A 108 13.93 2.55 17.72
CA ALA A 108 13.71 3.35 18.92
C ALA A 108 12.24 3.79 19.04
N ALA A 109 11.66 4.33 17.97
CA ALA A 109 10.25 4.74 17.92
C ALA A 109 9.27 3.55 18.01
N THR A 110 9.66 2.36 17.52
CA THR A 110 8.83 1.14 17.63
C THR A 110 8.58 0.78 19.10
N ILE A 111 9.63 0.80 19.92
CA ILE A 111 9.57 0.41 21.35
C ILE A 111 9.38 1.62 22.29
N GLY A 112 9.42 2.84 21.76
CA GLY A 112 9.14 4.07 22.52
C GLY A 112 10.31 4.56 23.37
N ILE A 113 11.54 4.40 22.89
CA ILE A 113 12.76 4.93 23.51
C ILE A 113 13.45 5.96 22.60
N GLU A 114 14.39 6.73 23.14
CA GLU A 114 15.23 7.64 22.36
C GLU A 114 16.56 6.96 21.95
N PRO A 115 17.11 7.23 20.76
CA PRO A 115 18.46 6.81 20.39
C PRO A 115 19.55 7.43 21.31
N PRO A 116 20.75 6.81 21.43
CA PRO A 116 21.19 5.60 20.74
C PRO A 116 20.59 4.32 21.34
N ILE A 117 20.44 3.30 20.51
CA ILE A 117 19.94 1.97 20.90
C ILE A 117 21.09 0.97 21.08
N ASP A 118 20.84 -0.14 21.76
CA ASP A 118 21.76 -1.29 21.91
C ASP A 118 21.18 -2.58 21.28
N ASP A 119 21.93 -3.69 21.33
CA ASP A 119 21.49 -4.97 20.77
C ASP A 119 20.20 -5.48 21.43
N ARG A 120 20.03 -5.26 22.74
CA ARG A 120 18.80 -5.61 23.48
C ARG A 120 17.60 -4.87 22.91
N ALA A 121 17.72 -3.57 22.64
CA ALA A 121 16.65 -2.78 22.03
C ALA A 121 16.26 -3.28 20.63
N VAL A 122 17.23 -3.78 19.84
CA VAL A 122 16.91 -4.41 18.53
C VAL A 122 16.12 -5.70 18.74
N ILE A 123 16.59 -6.60 19.62
CA ILE A 123 15.89 -7.86 19.92
C ILE A 123 14.49 -7.58 20.48
N TRP A 124 14.35 -6.56 21.34
CA TRP A 124 13.08 -6.10 21.88
C TRP A 124 12.10 -5.69 20.76
N ALA A 125 12.53 -4.84 19.82
CA ALA A 125 11.69 -4.42 18.71
C ALA A 125 11.30 -5.57 17.76
N VAL A 126 12.20 -6.53 17.54
CA VAL A 126 11.93 -7.71 16.70
C VAL A 126 10.97 -8.68 17.40
N LEU A 127 11.16 -8.94 18.69
CA LEU A 127 10.26 -9.78 19.48
C LEU A 127 8.87 -9.14 19.58
N SER A 128 8.78 -7.82 19.79
CA SER A 128 7.49 -7.12 19.79
C SER A 128 6.84 -7.16 18.40
N ALA A 129 7.61 -7.16 17.30
CA ALA A 129 7.06 -7.33 15.95
C ALA A 129 6.49 -8.73 15.73
N LEU A 130 7.12 -9.77 16.28
CA LEU A 130 6.57 -11.14 16.28
C LEU A 130 5.26 -11.22 17.07
N LEU A 131 5.23 -10.60 18.26
CA LEU A 131 4.10 -10.64 19.15
C LEU A 131 2.93 -9.77 18.70
N CYS A 132 3.16 -8.67 17.97
CA CYS A 132 2.10 -7.78 17.52
C CYS A 132 1.36 -8.38 16.30
N PRO A 133 0.06 -8.75 16.39
CA PRO A 133 -0.68 -9.26 15.24
C PRO A 133 -0.72 -8.23 14.11
N LEU A 134 -0.30 -8.65 12.91
CA LEU A 134 -0.37 -7.80 11.72
C LEU A 134 -1.84 -7.63 11.28
N ARG A 135 -2.28 -6.39 11.10
CA ARG A 135 -3.59 -6.07 10.53
C ARG A 135 -3.50 -4.89 9.56
N GLN A 136 -4.42 -4.81 8.62
CA GLN A 136 -4.49 -3.74 7.62
C GLN A 136 -4.78 -2.40 8.30
N SER A 137 -4.01 -1.37 7.94
CA SER A 137 -4.27 0.04 8.36
C SER A 137 -4.46 0.99 7.17
N VAL A 138 -4.05 0.58 5.97
CA VAL A 138 -4.23 1.33 4.71
C VAL A 138 -4.57 0.36 3.57
N GLY A 139 -5.04 0.87 2.43
CA GLY A 139 -5.44 0.10 1.23
C GLY A 139 -4.27 -0.65 0.58
N SER A 140 -3.81 -1.69 1.27
CA SER A 140 -2.66 -2.57 0.99
C SER A 140 -3.06 -4.04 1.06
N CYS A 141 -4.36 -4.34 0.97
CA CYS A 141 -4.92 -5.67 1.21
C CYS A 141 -4.23 -6.81 0.44
N PHE A 142 -3.82 -6.55 -0.80
CA PHE A 142 -3.05 -7.48 -1.62
C PHE A 142 -1.71 -7.88 -0.99
N ALA A 143 -1.09 -7.01 -0.19
CA ALA A 143 0.13 -7.27 0.55
C ALA A 143 -0.18 -7.75 1.98
N THR A 144 -1.16 -7.15 2.65
CA THR A 144 -1.51 -7.50 4.03
C THR A 144 -1.95 -8.96 4.14
N ALA A 145 -2.82 -9.44 3.25
CA ALA A 145 -3.31 -10.82 3.30
C ALA A 145 -2.17 -11.87 3.26
N PRO A 146 -1.24 -11.85 2.28
CA PRO A 146 -0.10 -12.75 2.31
C PRO A 146 0.88 -12.46 3.44
N ALA A 147 1.08 -11.19 3.82
CA ALA A 147 1.94 -10.84 4.95
C ALA A 147 1.43 -11.43 6.27
N ILE A 148 0.11 -11.45 6.51
CA ILE A 148 -0.49 -12.13 7.67
C ILE A 148 -0.14 -13.62 7.65
N ILE A 149 -0.22 -14.29 6.50
CA ILE A 149 0.14 -15.72 6.40
C ILE A 149 1.63 -15.93 6.68
N VAL A 150 2.52 -15.08 6.18
CA VAL A 150 3.96 -15.18 6.46
C VAL A 150 4.24 -14.94 7.95
N HIS A 151 3.62 -13.91 8.53
CA HIS A 151 3.80 -13.51 9.92
C HIS A 151 3.26 -14.56 10.90
N GLU A 152 2.04 -15.06 10.65
CA GLU A 152 1.34 -15.97 11.56
C GLU A 152 1.68 -17.45 11.35
N GLU A 153 2.10 -17.87 10.14
CA GLU A 153 2.36 -19.29 9.83
C GLU A 153 3.80 -19.60 9.41
N GLN A 154 4.65 -18.60 9.15
CA GLN A 154 6.01 -18.77 8.61
C GLN A 154 7.02 -17.86 9.33
N SER A 155 6.99 -17.87 10.67
CA SER A 155 7.75 -16.91 11.49
C SER A 155 9.26 -16.92 11.24
N LEU A 156 9.84 -18.04 10.79
CA LEU A 156 11.24 -18.09 10.34
C LEU A 156 11.51 -17.22 9.11
N GLN A 157 10.63 -17.27 8.10
CA GLN A 157 10.74 -16.41 6.91
C GLN A 157 10.53 -14.93 7.26
N PHE A 158 9.62 -14.65 8.19
CA PHE A 158 9.41 -13.30 8.70
C PHE A 158 10.70 -12.75 9.36
N LEU A 159 11.35 -13.55 10.22
CA LEU A 159 12.63 -13.16 10.82
C LEU A 159 13.74 -12.99 9.78
N ASP A 160 13.81 -13.84 8.76
CA ASP A 160 14.80 -13.70 7.67
C ASP A 160 14.60 -12.41 6.85
N ASP A 161 13.36 -12.00 6.68
CA ASP A 161 13.03 -10.73 6.06
C ASP A 161 13.42 -9.55 6.94
N LEU A 162 13.05 -9.56 8.22
CA LEU A 162 13.45 -8.49 9.15
C LEU A 162 14.97 -8.39 9.26
N SER A 163 15.68 -9.51 9.30
CA SER A 163 17.14 -9.55 9.30
C SER A 163 17.70 -8.91 8.03
N SER A 164 17.18 -9.26 6.86
CA SER A 164 17.58 -8.66 5.60
C SER A 164 17.31 -7.16 5.56
N LEU A 165 16.15 -6.71 6.05
CA LEU A 165 15.80 -5.30 6.13
C LEU A 165 16.73 -4.52 7.08
N LEU A 166 16.97 -5.03 8.29
CA LEU A 166 17.77 -4.33 9.30
C LEU A 166 19.26 -4.31 8.96
N TYR A 167 19.79 -5.38 8.34
CA TYR A 167 21.21 -5.45 8.01
C TYR A 167 21.55 -4.90 6.61
N LYS A 168 20.69 -5.12 5.61
CA LYS A 168 20.97 -4.73 4.21
C LYS A 168 20.18 -3.50 3.77
N GLY A 169 19.14 -3.10 4.50
CA GLY A 169 18.23 -2.03 4.08
C GLY A 169 17.30 -2.44 2.94
N LEU A 170 17.25 -3.71 2.54
CA LEU A 170 16.46 -4.18 1.40
C LEU A 170 16.03 -5.64 1.53
N LEU A 171 14.94 -5.99 0.85
CA LEU A 171 14.52 -7.37 0.58
C LEU A 171 14.85 -7.74 -0.85
N THR A 172 15.48 -8.89 -1.02
CA THR A 172 15.80 -9.45 -2.34
C THR A 172 15.07 -10.76 -2.57
N ARG A 173 14.60 -10.97 -3.80
CA ARG A 173 14.00 -12.20 -4.30
C ARG A 173 14.56 -12.51 -5.68
N VAL A 174 14.84 -13.78 -5.95
CA VAL A 174 15.30 -14.22 -7.27
C VAL A 174 14.22 -15.09 -7.89
N VAL A 175 13.72 -14.73 -9.07
CA VAL A 175 12.72 -15.52 -9.82
C VAL A 175 13.20 -15.71 -11.24
N ALA A 176 13.24 -16.95 -11.73
CA ALA A 176 13.72 -17.27 -13.08
C ALA A 176 15.12 -16.72 -13.40
N GLY A 177 15.99 -16.60 -12.38
CA GLY A 177 17.35 -16.06 -12.52
C GLY A 177 17.44 -14.53 -12.48
N GLU A 178 16.32 -13.81 -12.39
CA GLU A 178 16.30 -12.35 -12.24
C GLU A 178 16.20 -11.96 -10.76
N GLU A 179 17.05 -11.01 -10.36
CA GLU A 179 17.05 -10.47 -9.01
C GLU A 179 16.12 -9.26 -8.89
N TYR A 180 15.22 -9.32 -7.93
CA TYR A 180 14.29 -8.27 -7.55
C TYR A 180 14.63 -7.77 -6.15
N SER A 181 15.08 -6.52 -6.08
CA SER A 181 15.50 -5.90 -4.82
C SER A 181 14.64 -4.68 -4.53
N VAL A 182 14.00 -4.69 -3.35
CA VAL A 182 13.11 -3.65 -2.87
C VAL A 182 13.67 -3.10 -1.56
N PRO A 183 13.80 -1.78 -1.40
CA PRO A 183 14.28 -1.18 -0.15
C PRO A 183 13.31 -1.34 1.01
N VAL A 184 13.84 -1.17 2.22
CA VAL A 184 13.02 -0.94 3.41
C VAL A 184 12.08 0.24 3.15
N SER A 185 10.79 0.07 3.42
CA SER A 185 9.80 1.13 3.19
C SER A 185 10.06 2.24 4.20
N PRO A 186 10.44 3.44 3.75
CA PRO A 186 10.65 4.56 4.67
C PRO A 186 9.34 5.17 5.20
N SER A 187 8.19 4.71 4.70
CA SER A 187 6.85 5.19 5.03
C SER A 187 6.13 4.18 5.91
N PRO A 188 5.83 4.50 7.19
CA PRO A 188 5.07 3.62 8.07
C PRO A 188 3.55 3.71 7.86
N GLY A 189 3.09 4.44 6.84
CA GLY A 189 1.68 4.67 6.56
C GLY A 189 1.08 5.83 7.36
N LEU A 190 -0.26 5.86 7.43
CA LEU A 190 -1.00 6.91 8.16
C LEU A 190 -1.57 6.45 9.50
N GLY A 191 -1.55 5.15 9.80
CA GLY A 191 -2.25 4.58 10.96
C GLY A 191 -3.68 5.13 11.08
N ASP A 192 -4.06 5.48 12.31
CA ASP A 192 -5.40 6.00 12.63
C ASP A 192 -5.63 7.47 12.24
N LEU A 193 -4.65 8.17 11.65
CA LEU A 193 -4.80 9.58 11.23
C LEU A 193 -5.87 9.81 10.16
N LYS A 194 -6.39 8.74 9.56
CA LYS A 194 -7.48 8.80 8.59
C LYS A 194 -8.84 9.06 9.21
N HIS A 195 -8.96 8.99 10.54
CA HIS A 195 -10.25 9.03 11.22
C HIS A 195 -10.43 10.32 12.04
N PRO A 196 -11.66 10.81 12.19
CA PRO A 196 -11.93 12.01 12.97
C PRO A 196 -11.66 11.75 14.46
N PHE A 197 -10.95 12.68 15.11
CA PHE A 197 -10.57 12.59 16.52
C PHE A 197 -11.54 13.30 17.45
N THR A 198 -11.65 12.80 18.68
CA THR A 198 -12.17 13.56 19.81
C THR A 198 -11.07 14.47 20.37
N THR A 199 -11.39 15.74 20.60
CA THR A 199 -10.45 16.76 21.07
C THR A 199 -9.94 16.45 22.48
N GLY A 200 -8.65 16.70 22.74
CA GLY A 200 -8.02 16.43 24.05
C GLY A 200 -7.51 15.00 24.29
N HIS A 201 -7.46 14.15 23.26
CA HIS A 201 -7.01 12.76 23.37
C HIS A 201 -5.53 12.65 23.79
N PRO A 202 -5.14 11.70 24.67
CA PRO A 202 -3.74 11.62 25.12
C PRO A 202 -2.70 11.30 24.04
N ALA A 203 -3.06 10.56 22.98
CA ALA A 203 -2.19 10.35 21.83
C ALA A 203 -1.82 11.68 21.15
N TYR A 204 -2.79 12.59 21.10
CA TYR A 204 -2.63 13.96 20.62
C TYR A 204 -1.76 14.77 21.57
N VAL A 205 -1.96 14.64 22.90
CA VAL A 205 -1.10 15.25 23.92
C VAL A 205 0.35 14.78 23.83
N ARG A 206 0.62 13.50 23.55
CA ARG A 206 1.98 12.99 23.33
C ARG A 206 2.61 13.56 22.06
N ALA A 207 1.87 13.59 20.95
CA ALA A 207 2.34 14.20 19.72
C ALA A 207 2.70 15.69 19.93
N LEU A 208 1.96 16.40 20.79
CA LEU A 208 2.25 17.79 21.18
C LEU A 208 3.45 17.93 22.11
N ALA A 209 3.60 17.02 23.09
CA ALA A 209 4.74 17.01 24.00
C ALA A 209 6.05 16.78 23.24
N ALA A 210 6.04 15.93 22.20
CA ALA A 210 7.19 15.70 21.33
C ALA A 210 7.62 16.94 20.52
N LEU A 211 6.71 17.90 20.32
CA LEU A 211 7.01 19.22 19.74
C LEU A 211 7.56 20.23 20.77
N GLY A 212 7.79 19.81 22.03
CA GLY A 212 8.21 20.70 23.10
C GLY A 212 7.10 21.61 23.63
N HIS A 213 5.84 21.35 23.27
CA HIS A 213 4.68 22.10 23.75
C HIS A 213 4.01 21.37 24.90
N ALA A 214 4.28 21.83 26.14
CA ALA A 214 3.46 21.44 27.28
C ALA A 214 2.07 22.08 27.15
N PRO A 215 0.96 21.36 27.43
CA PRO A 215 -0.39 21.92 27.36
C PRO A 215 -0.69 23.00 28.43
N GLU A 216 0.28 23.35 29.27
CA GLU A 216 0.11 24.26 30.41
C GLU A 216 0.21 25.76 30.06
N THR A 217 0.54 26.15 28.81
CA THR A 217 0.68 27.56 28.41
C THR A 217 -0.46 28.04 27.50
N GLU A 218 -0.90 29.29 27.66
CA GLU A 218 -1.91 29.94 26.77
C GLU A 218 -1.48 29.92 25.28
N GLU A 219 -0.18 29.93 24.99
CA GLU A 219 0.37 29.78 23.64
C GLU A 219 0.15 28.35 23.09
N GLY A 220 0.25 27.33 23.94
CA GLY A 220 -0.11 25.95 23.61
C GLY A 220 -1.58 25.81 23.20
N GLY A 221 -2.50 26.52 23.87
CA GLY A 221 -3.92 26.57 23.49
C GLY A 221 -4.22 27.18 22.12
N THR A 222 -3.37 28.13 21.68
CA THR A 222 -3.51 28.81 20.38
C THR A 222 -2.91 27.98 19.24
N PHE A 223 -1.81 27.28 19.51
CA PHE A 223 -1.24 26.29 18.60
C PHE A 223 -2.15 25.06 18.50
N LEU A 224 -2.72 24.61 19.61
CA LEU A 224 -3.72 23.54 19.71
C LEU A 224 -4.91 23.80 18.81
N SER A 225 -5.52 24.99 18.89
CA SER A 225 -6.64 25.35 18.02
C SER A 225 -6.20 25.48 16.56
N GLN A 226 -4.95 25.84 16.25
CA GLN A 226 -4.44 25.85 14.87
C GLN A 226 -4.07 24.46 14.33
N LEU A 227 -3.54 23.56 15.15
CA LEU A 227 -3.19 22.17 14.78
C LEU A 227 -4.45 21.30 14.73
N GLU A 228 -5.42 21.52 15.62
CA GLU A 228 -6.75 20.92 15.64
C GLU A 228 -7.57 21.41 14.45
N ILE A 229 -7.61 22.72 14.18
CA ILE A 229 -8.15 23.25 12.92
C ILE A 229 -7.41 22.65 11.75
N ARG A 230 -6.08 22.44 11.76
CA ARG A 230 -5.33 21.87 10.62
C ARG A 230 -5.42 20.36 10.45
N LEU A 231 -5.57 19.58 11.51
CA LEU A 231 -5.82 18.14 11.42
C LEU A 231 -7.27 17.88 11.00
N LEU A 232 -8.23 18.66 11.52
CA LEU A 232 -9.63 18.65 11.08
C LEU A 232 -9.82 19.29 9.69
N ASP A 233 -9.03 20.30 9.34
CA ASP A 233 -9.01 20.91 8.01
C ASP A 233 -8.27 20.01 7.03
N VAL A 234 -7.19 19.31 7.37
CA VAL A 234 -6.63 18.29 6.46
C VAL A 234 -7.63 17.15 6.26
N HIS A 235 -8.51 16.89 7.23
CA HIS A 235 -9.58 15.90 7.09
C HIS A 235 -10.79 16.39 6.26
N ASN A 236 -11.08 17.71 6.22
CA ASN A 236 -12.24 18.29 5.52
C ASN A 236 -11.91 19.20 4.33
N LEU A 237 -10.66 19.60 4.16
CA LEU A 237 -10.18 20.42 3.06
C LEU A 237 -9.59 19.51 2.01
N THR A 238 -10.27 19.44 0.88
CA THR A 238 -9.60 19.18 -0.39
C THR A 238 -8.32 20.03 -0.46
N ARG A 239 -7.21 19.50 -0.98
CA ARG A 239 -5.93 20.21 -1.18
C ARG A 239 -6.08 21.64 -1.75
N ARG A 240 -7.21 21.88 -2.44
CA ARG A 240 -7.71 23.15 -2.96
C ARG A 240 -7.82 24.25 -1.90
N ASP A 241 -8.35 23.96 -0.72
CA ASP A 241 -8.58 24.97 0.32
C ASP A 241 -7.31 25.31 1.11
N TRP A 242 -6.35 24.39 1.21
CA TRP A 242 -5.01 24.65 1.75
C TRP A 242 -4.25 25.71 0.94
N THR A 243 -4.25 25.59 -0.39
CA THR A 243 -3.70 26.63 -1.28
C THR A 243 -4.41 27.99 -1.14
N LEU A 244 -5.70 27.99 -0.79
CA LEU A 244 -6.49 29.21 -0.55
C LEU A 244 -6.18 29.81 0.82
N HIS A 245 -5.89 28.99 1.83
CA HIS A 245 -5.45 29.42 3.16
C HIS A 245 -4.02 29.97 3.14
N LYS A 246 -3.09 29.31 2.43
CA LYS A 246 -1.71 29.77 2.16
C LYS A 246 -1.67 31.12 1.43
N LYS A 247 -2.73 31.44 0.65
CA LYS A 247 -2.92 32.75 0.01
C LYS A 247 -3.53 33.83 0.91
N LYS A 248 -4.18 33.47 2.02
CA LYS A 248 -4.93 34.40 2.88
C LYS A 248 -4.21 34.78 4.17
N GLN A 249 -3.19 34.04 4.59
CA GLN A 249 -2.37 34.42 5.74
C GLN A 249 -0.95 34.80 5.31
N THR A 250 -0.49 35.93 5.83
CA THR A 250 0.87 36.48 5.73
C THR A 250 1.73 36.13 6.97
N PRO A 251 2.07 34.87 7.26
CA PRO A 251 3.30 34.61 7.99
C PRO A 251 4.48 34.75 7.02
N LYS A 252 5.61 35.26 7.51
CA LYS A 252 6.90 35.18 6.80
C LYS A 252 7.20 33.70 6.48
N GLY A 253 7.79 33.40 5.32
CA GLY A 253 8.00 32.02 4.83
C GLY A 253 8.63 31.06 5.84
N GLU A 254 9.53 31.55 6.70
CA GLU A 254 10.16 30.78 7.78
C GLU A 254 9.15 30.18 8.79
N ALA A 255 8.05 30.87 9.09
CA ALA A 255 7.02 30.36 10.01
C ALA A 255 6.19 29.23 9.39
N ILE A 256 6.07 29.19 8.06
CA ILE A 256 5.34 28.12 7.37
C ILE A 256 6.19 26.86 7.29
N GLU A 257 7.49 27.00 6.99
CA GLU A 257 8.44 25.88 6.94
C GLU A 257 8.62 25.22 8.32
N GLY A 258 8.72 26.02 9.39
CA GLY A 258 8.75 25.50 10.76
C GLY A 258 7.50 24.68 11.10
N MET A 259 6.31 25.18 10.76
CA MET A 259 5.05 24.46 11.00
C MET A 259 4.92 23.17 10.20
N GLU A 260 5.40 23.13 8.95
CA GLU A 260 5.37 21.91 8.13
C GLU A 260 6.33 20.85 8.69
N ALA A 261 7.47 21.26 9.26
CA ALA A 261 8.39 20.37 9.96
C ALA A 261 7.76 19.81 11.24
N ASP A 262 7.15 20.66 12.06
CA ASP A 262 6.46 20.26 13.30
C ASP A 262 5.33 19.27 13.01
N PHE A 263 4.53 19.53 11.97
CA PHE A 263 3.48 18.61 11.56
C PHE A 263 4.03 17.22 11.18
N ARG A 264 5.15 17.16 10.46
CA ARG A 264 5.79 15.88 10.10
C ARG A 264 6.25 15.11 11.33
N VAL A 265 6.80 15.81 12.33
CA VAL A 265 7.22 15.20 13.61
C VAL A 265 6.01 14.67 14.37
N ALA A 266 4.97 15.48 14.58
CA ALA A 266 3.76 15.06 15.28
C ALA A 266 3.05 13.88 14.60
N LYS A 267 3.03 13.88 13.25
CA LYS A 267 2.51 12.78 12.45
C LYS A 267 3.31 11.49 12.70
N ALA A 268 4.63 11.56 12.61
CA ALA A 268 5.50 10.40 12.83
C ALA A 268 5.33 9.82 14.24
N GLU A 269 5.25 10.68 15.26
CA GLU A 269 4.99 10.28 16.65
C GLU A 269 3.63 9.64 16.84
N PHE A 270 2.58 10.15 16.19
CA PHE A 270 1.26 9.53 16.26
C PHE A 270 1.22 8.15 15.58
N VAL A 271 1.84 8.02 14.41
CA VAL A 271 1.92 6.72 13.72
C VAL A 271 2.75 5.75 14.57
N ALA A 272 3.87 6.21 15.13
CA ALA A 272 4.65 5.44 16.09
C ALA A 272 3.79 5.04 17.29
N PHE A 273 2.91 5.91 17.80
CA PHE A 273 2.03 5.57 18.91
C PHE A 273 1.00 4.50 18.56
N SER A 274 0.36 4.60 17.38
CA SER A 274 -0.80 3.78 16.99
C SER A 274 -0.44 2.44 16.33
N ASP A 275 0.66 2.38 15.59
CA ASP A 275 1.05 1.22 14.78
C ASP A 275 2.46 0.70 15.15
N HIS A 276 2.70 -0.59 14.86
CA HIS A 276 4.02 -1.19 15.04
C HIS A 276 4.94 -0.89 13.84
N LEU A 277 5.72 0.19 13.91
CA LEU A 277 6.50 0.72 12.76
C LEU A 277 7.33 -0.33 12.04
N LEU A 278 8.16 -1.11 12.74
CA LEU A 278 8.99 -2.15 12.10
C LEU A 278 8.16 -3.19 11.32
N LEU A 279 6.99 -3.55 11.84
CA LEU A 279 6.11 -4.55 11.24
C LEU A 279 5.39 -3.97 10.01
N LYS A 280 4.97 -2.70 10.09
CA LYS A 280 4.37 -1.95 8.98
C LYS A 280 5.34 -1.65 7.86
N THR A 281 6.56 -1.29 8.20
CA THR A 281 7.64 -1.10 7.24
C THR A 281 7.93 -2.40 6.49
N TRP A 282 7.95 -3.55 7.17
CA TRP A 282 8.07 -4.85 6.50
C TRP A 282 6.88 -5.14 5.56
N GLU A 283 5.64 -4.94 6.03
CA GLU A 283 4.42 -5.10 5.21
C GLU A 283 4.48 -4.26 3.92
N PHE A 284 4.88 -2.99 4.01
CA PHE A 284 4.94 -2.08 2.86
C PHE A 284 6.15 -2.33 1.95
N THR A 285 7.27 -2.82 2.48
CA THR A 285 8.33 -3.36 1.63
C THR A 285 7.82 -4.57 0.85
N LEU A 286 7.10 -5.48 1.51
CA LEU A 286 6.48 -6.63 0.84
C LEU A 286 5.51 -6.15 -0.25
N ALA A 287 4.69 -5.13 0.02
CA ALA A 287 3.76 -4.56 -0.94
C ALA A 287 4.43 -4.05 -2.23
N SER A 288 5.65 -3.53 -2.14
CA SER A 288 6.38 -3.03 -3.31
C SER A 288 6.74 -4.15 -4.31
N PHE A 289 6.70 -5.43 -3.90
CA PHE A 289 6.87 -6.56 -4.83
C PHE A 289 5.67 -6.79 -5.76
N VAL A 290 4.54 -6.07 -5.61
CA VAL A 290 3.38 -6.22 -6.51
C VAL A 290 3.60 -5.61 -7.89
N ASP A 291 4.47 -4.61 -7.99
CA ASP A 291 4.75 -3.88 -9.23
C ASP A 291 6.24 -3.92 -9.56
N VAL A 292 6.85 -5.11 -9.45
CA VAL A 292 8.25 -5.24 -9.83
C VAL A 292 8.37 -5.27 -11.34
N LYS A 293 9.00 -4.22 -11.84
CA LYS A 293 9.28 -3.96 -13.23
C LYS A 293 10.75 -4.28 -13.51
N THR A 294 10.98 -5.37 -14.23
CA THR A 294 12.32 -5.84 -14.64
C THR A 294 13.02 -4.82 -15.53
N GLU A 295 12.28 -4.27 -16.48
CA GLU A 295 12.80 -3.32 -17.44
C GLU A 295 12.41 -1.89 -17.07
N PHE A 296 13.39 -0.98 -17.09
CA PHE A 296 13.16 0.45 -16.89
C PHE A 296 12.11 1.01 -17.88
N SER A 297 12.01 0.44 -19.09
CA SER A 297 11.00 0.78 -20.10
C SER A 297 9.56 0.72 -19.60
N SER A 298 9.29 -0.10 -18.59
CA SER A 298 7.96 -0.28 -18.00
C SER A 298 7.67 0.66 -16.82
N TRP A 299 8.65 1.46 -16.40
CA TRP A 299 8.51 2.40 -15.29
C TRP A 299 7.68 3.62 -15.72
N ASN A 300 6.97 4.19 -14.75
CA ASN A 300 6.26 5.44 -14.96
C ASN A 300 7.23 6.60 -15.12
N LEU A 301 8.38 6.54 -14.44
CA LEU A 301 9.49 7.46 -14.71
C LEU A 301 9.85 7.46 -16.20
N PHE A 302 10.13 6.29 -16.78
CA PHE A 302 10.45 6.17 -18.21
C PHE A 302 9.37 6.77 -19.12
N SER A 303 8.10 6.37 -18.89
CA SER A 303 6.96 6.89 -19.65
C SER A 303 6.84 8.41 -19.56
N SER A 304 7.13 8.99 -18.40
CA SER A 304 7.03 10.43 -18.18
C SER A 304 8.17 11.22 -18.85
N LEU A 305 9.37 10.65 -18.97
CA LEU A 305 10.53 11.32 -19.57
C LEU A 305 10.44 11.42 -21.09
N GLY A 306 9.78 10.45 -21.72
CA GLY A 306 9.50 10.44 -23.16
C GLY A 306 10.76 10.34 -24.00
N PHE A 307 11.37 9.16 -24.04
CA PHE A 307 12.65 8.93 -24.72
C PHE A 307 12.54 8.59 -26.21
N GLN A 308 11.31 8.45 -26.73
CA GLN A 308 11.08 8.21 -28.15
C GLN A 308 11.11 9.52 -28.94
N GLU A 309 11.55 9.47 -30.20
CA GLU A 309 11.63 10.65 -31.08
C GLU A 309 10.24 11.19 -31.44
N GLU A 310 9.22 10.34 -31.44
CA GLU A 310 7.84 10.68 -31.81
C GLU A 310 7.01 11.22 -30.65
N GLU A 311 7.58 11.36 -29.45
CA GLU A 311 6.89 11.80 -28.24
C GLU A 311 7.11 13.30 -27.99
N PRO A 312 6.18 14.19 -28.43
CA PRO A 312 6.45 15.61 -28.44
C PRO A 312 6.66 16.17 -27.03
N GLY A 313 7.67 17.02 -26.89
CA GLY A 313 8.05 17.61 -25.61
C GLY A 313 8.73 16.64 -24.64
N GLY A 314 9.03 15.40 -25.07
CA GLY A 314 9.88 14.45 -24.35
C GLY A 314 11.38 14.73 -24.54
N ILE A 315 12.22 14.03 -23.79
CA ILE A 315 13.68 14.10 -23.94
C ILE A 315 14.14 13.53 -25.29
N GLY A 316 13.49 12.47 -25.78
CA GLY A 316 13.80 11.84 -27.07
C GLY A 316 13.61 12.79 -28.25
N ASP A 317 12.43 13.40 -28.37
CA ASP A 317 12.12 14.44 -29.36
C ASP A 317 13.13 15.59 -29.33
N LEU A 318 13.46 16.10 -28.14
CA LEU A 318 14.45 17.17 -27.96
C LEU A 318 15.83 16.78 -28.50
N LEU A 319 16.34 15.61 -28.08
CA LEU A 319 17.64 15.10 -28.47
C LEU A 319 17.71 14.83 -29.97
N TYR A 320 16.70 14.14 -30.51
CA TYR A 320 16.63 13.80 -31.92
C TYR A 320 16.63 15.06 -32.79
N ARG A 321 15.89 16.09 -32.39
CA ARG A 321 15.84 17.37 -33.12
C ARG A 321 17.21 18.06 -33.18
N ASP A 322 17.93 18.14 -32.07
CA ASP A 322 19.26 18.77 -32.04
C ASP A 322 20.29 17.96 -32.84
N LEU A 323 20.30 16.63 -32.66
CA LEU A 323 21.19 15.74 -33.41
C LEU A 323 20.89 15.74 -34.91
N LYS A 324 19.62 15.83 -35.31
CA LYS A 324 19.21 15.91 -36.71
C LYS A 324 19.73 17.15 -37.40
N ILE A 325 19.63 18.33 -36.75
CA ILE A 325 20.19 19.58 -37.29
C ILE A 325 21.68 19.42 -37.55
N ARG A 326 22.42 18.87 -36.59
CA ARG A 326 23.88 18.65 -36.71
C ARG A 326 24.24 17.61 -37.76
N LEU A 327 23.44 16.55 -37.87
CA LEU A 327 23.61 15.52 -38.89
C LEU A 327 23.38 16.09 -40.30
N ASP A 328 22.36 16.91 -40.47
CA ASP A 328 22.07 17.59 -41.74
C ASP A 328 23.21 18.54 -42.12
N GLU A 329 23.76 19.31 -41.16
CA GLU A 329 24.95 20.15 -41.37
C GLU A 329 26.18 19.33 -41.78
N ALA A 330 26.44 18.19 -41.11
CA ALA A 330 27.54 17.31 -41.43
C ALA A 330 27.38 16.68 -42.83
N ASN A 331 26.17 16.27 -43.20
CA ASN A 331 25.85 15.74 -44.52
C ASN A 331 25.98 16.80 -45.62
N GLU A 332 25.60 18.05 -45.35
CA GLU A 332 25.81 19.16 -46.29
C GLU A 332 27.31 19.41 -46.53
N LYS A 333 28.12 19.43 -45.45
CA LYS A 333 29.58 19.55 -45.56
C LYS A 333 30.20 18.38 -46.30
N LEU A 334 29.77 17.16 -46.01
CA LEU A 334 30.22 15.95 -46.70
C LEU A 334 29.92 16.04 -48.20
N SER A 335 28.70 16.43 -48.57
CA SER A 335 28.29 16.61 -49.96
C SER A 335 29.13 17.68 -50.67
N HIS A 336 29.37 18.81 -50.01
CA HIS A 336 30.23 19.89 -50.53
C HIS A 336 31.67 19.39 -50.78
N PHE A 337 32.30 18.73 -49.80
CA PHE A 337 33.67 18.23 -49.97
C PHE A 337 33.77 17.07 -50.96
N GLN A 338 32.73 16.25 -51.10
CA GLN A 338 32.65 15.23 -52.15
C GLN A 338 32.65 15.87 -53.55
N GLN A 339 31.87 16.94 -53.75
CA GLN A 339 31.86 17.68 -55.02
C GLN A 339 33.21 18.33 -55.32
N GLU A 340 33.82 18.99 -54.32
CA GLU A 340 35.15 19.61 -54.46
C GLU A 340 36.26 18.57 -54.72
N TYR A 341 36.15 17.39 -54.10
CA TYR A 341 37.04 16.25 -54.36
C TYR A 341 36.93 15.79 -55.82
N GLU A 342 35.72 15.61 -56.34
CA GLU A 342 35.48 15.22 -57.74
C GLU A 342 36.06 16.24 -58.73
N ILE A 343 35.81 17.53 -58.49
CA ILE A 343 36.37 18.63 -59.29
C ILE A 343 37.91 18.60 -59.24
N SER A 344 38.49 18.50 -58.05
CA SER A 344 39.94 18.48 -57.86
C SER A 344 40.59 17.25 -58.50
N PHE A 345 39.93 16.10 -58.45
CA PHE A 345 40.38 14.85 -59.05
C PHE A 345 40.48 15.00 -60.58
N ASP A 346 39.45 15.57 -61.20
CA ASP A 346 39.44 15.86 -62.64
C ASP A 346 40.53 16.85 -63.03
N GLN A 347 40.75 17.90 -62.22
CA GLN A 347 41.83 18.87 -62.44
C GLN A 347 43.22 18.23 -62.34
N VAL A 348 43.47 17.37 -61.34
CA VAL A 348 44.73 16.60 -61.23
C VAL A 348 44.93 15.76 -62.48
N ARG A 349 43.92 14.99 -62.88
CA ARG A 349 43.96 14.11 -64.06
C ARG A 349 44.26 14.89 -65.33
N ALA A 350 43.61 16.04 -65.54
CA ALA A 350 43.85 16.91 -66.68
C ALA A 350 45.29 17.45 -66.69
N THR A 351 45.82 17.90 -65.53
CA THR A 351 47.21 18.37 -65.41
C THR A 351 48.21 17.26 -65.68
N GLN A 352 47.92 16.04 -65.22
CA GLN A 352 48.76 14.87 -65.44
C GLN A 352 48.81 14.50 -66.93
N HIS A 353 47.70 14.63 -67.65
CA HIS A 353 47.66 14.47 -69.10
C HIS A 353 48.49 15.56 -69.83
N LEU A 354 48.37 16.83 -69.43
CA LEU A 354 49.17 17.93 -69.99
C LEU A 354 50.67 17.74 -69.71
N LEU A 355 51.03 17.27 -68.51
CA LEU A 355 52.41 17.00 -68.12
C LEU A 355 53.06 15.90 -68.98
N LYS A 356 52.29 14.87 -69.38
CA LYS A 356 52.76 13.82 -70.30
C LYS A 356 53.03 14.34 -71.72
N GLY A 357 52.42 15.47 -72.11
CA GLY A 357 52.56 16.10 -73.42
C GLY A 357 53.44 17.36 -73.45
N ALA A 358 54.19 17.65 -72.38
CA ALA A 358 54.94 18.89 -72.25
C ALA A 358 56.01 19.06 -73.37
N SER A 359 55.98 20.21 -74.04
CA SER A 359 56.80 20.47 -75.24
C SER A 359 58.23 20.90 -74.95
N ASN A 360 58.50 21.40 -73.74
CA ASN A 360 59.80 21.87 -73.29
C ASN A 360 59.96 21.77 -71.76
N GLU A 361 61.21 21.86 -71.29
CA GLU A 361 61.58 21.62 -69.89
C GLU A 361 61.02 22.67 -68.92
N ALA A 362 60.86 23.93 -69.36
CA ALA A 362 60.31 25.01 -68.54
C ALA A 362 58.79 24.80 -68.30
N GLU A 363 58.06 24.42 -69.34
CA GLU A 363 56.65 24.04 -69.26
C GLU A 363 56.45 22.80 -68.39
N GLY A 364 57.32 21.79 -68.53
CA GLY A 364 57.33 20.61 -67.68
C GLY A 364 57.54 20.94 -66.20
N ARG A 365 58.44 21.88 -65.86
CA ARG A 365 58.65 22.32 -64.47
C ARG A 365 57.42 23.03 -63.89
N ARG A 366 56.78 23.91 -64.66
CA ARG A 366 55.54 24.60 -64.26
C ARG A 366 54.42 23.61 -63.99
N LEU A 367 54.16 22.69 -64.92
CA LEU A 367 53.10 21.69 -64.80
C LEU A 367 53.33 20.71 -63.65
N ARG A 368 54.58 20.39 -63.29
CA ARG A 368 54.88 19.62 -62.07
C ARG A 368 54.52 20.37 -60.80
N ALA A 369 54.82 21.66 -60.72
CA ALA A 369 54.45 22.48 -59.57
C ALA A 369 52.92 22.59 -59.43
N GLU A 370 52.22 22.81 -60.55
CA GLU A 370 50.76 22.87 -60.58
C GLU A 370 50.11 21.52 -60.23
N HIS A 371 50.62 20.42 -60.77
CA HIS A 371 50.18 19.06 -60.40
C HIS A 371 50.38 18.80 -58.91
N THR A 372 51.53 19.19 -58.36
CA THR A 372 51.83 19.02 -56.94
C THR A 372 50.86 19.82 -56.07
N ALA A 373 50.58 21.08 -56.42
CA ALA A 373 49.61 21.91 -55.70
C ALA A 373 48.18 21.33 -55.78
N ARG A 374 47.75 20.85 -56.95
CA ARG A 374 46.44 20.21 -57.12
C ARG A 374 46.32 18.89 -56.37
N MET A 375 47.39 18.09 -56.30
CA MET A 375 47.42 16.89 -55.47
C MET A 375 47.30 17.20 -53.98
N TYR A 376 47.99 18.24 -53.49
CA TYR A 376 47.82 18.69 -52.11
C TYR A 376 46.38 19.10 -51.81
N HIS A 377 45.74 19.82 -52.74
CA HIS A 377 44.34 20.21 -52.58
C HIS A 377 43.40 19.00 -52.59
N LEU A 378 43.59 18.07 -53.53
CA LEU A 378 42.81 16.83 -53.61
C LEU A 378 42.90 16.02 -52.31
N ASN A 379 44.11 15.84 -51.77
CA ASN A 379 44.31 15.12 -50.52
C ASN A 379 43.64 15.84 -49.33
N ALA A 380 43.66 17.17 -49.30
CA ALA A 380 42.95 17.94 -48.27
C ALA A 380 41.43 17.79 -48.39
N CYS A 381 40.88 17.75 -49.60
CA CYS A 381 39.45 17.49 -49.83
C CYS A 381 39.07 16.07 -49.40
N GLU A 382 39.92 15.07 -49.68
CA GLU A 382 39.74 13.69 -49.25
C GLU A 382 39.71 13.58 -47.72
N GLU A 383 40.70 14.16 -47.04
CA GLU A 383 40.78 14.17 -45.58
C GLU A 383 39.55 14.85 -44.95
N MET A 384 39.10 15.98 -45.50
CA MET A 384 37.90 16.67 -45.02
C MET A 384 36.63 15.86 -45.28
N ARG A 385 36.49 15.25 -46.46
CA ARG A 385 35.35 14.37 -46.77
C ARG A 385 35.29 13.22 -45.77
N ASP A 386 36.40 12.52 -45.56
CA ASP A 386 36.46 11.35 -44.70
C ASP A 386 36.16 11.75 -43.24
N LYS A 387 36.70 12.90 -42.78
CA LYS A 387 36.36 13.48 -41.48
C LYS A 387 34.86 13.74 -41.31
N TRP A 388 34.21 14.37 -42.29
CA TRP A 388 32.77 14.67 -42.21
C TRP A 388 31.90 13.42 -42.35
N SER A 389 32.35 12.43 -43.11
CA SER A 389 31.71 11.12 -43.19
C SER A 389 31.75 10.40 -41.84
N GLU A 390 32.90 10.39 -41.18
CA GLU A 390 33.05 9.83 -39.82
C GLU A 390 32.21 10.61 -38.80
N THR A 391 32.21 11.94 -38.87
CA THR A 391 31.39 12.80 -38.00
C THR A 391 29.90 12.49 -38.17
N ALA A 392 29.39 12.41 -39.40
CA ALA A 392 28.00 12.07 -39.67
C ALA A 392 27.64 10.67 -39.16
N HIS A 393 28.54 9.70 -39.33
CA HIS A 393 28.37 8.35 -38.80
C HIS A 393 28.28 8.35 -37.26
N ASN A 394 29.18 9.08 -36.59
CA ASN A 394 29.20 9.18 -35.14
C ASN A 394 27.94 9.86 -34.60
N ILE A 395 27.48 10.96 -35.21
CA ILE A 395 26.23 11.63 -34.83
C ILE A 395 25.02 10.70 -34.98
N ALA A 396 24.95 9.94 -36.08
CA ALA A 396 23.84 9.02 -36.33
C ALA A 396 23.73 7.91 -35.26
N ASN A 397 24.86 7.45 -34.72
CA ASN A 397 24.91 6.45 -33.65
C ASN A 397 24.80 7.06 -32.24
N PHE A 398 25.03 8.37 -32.10
CA PHE A 398 25.15 9.04 -30.81
C PHE A 398 23.86 8.99 -29.97
N PHE A 399 22.69 9.09 -30.63
CA PHE A 399 21.40 9.02 -29.95
C PHE A 399 21.23 7.72 -29.15
N SER A 400 21.50 6.58 -29.80
CA SER A 400 21.42 5.25 -29.17
C SER A 400 22.45 5.09 -28.06
N PHE A 401 23.70 5.54 -28.27
CA PHE A 401 24.73 5.54 -27.23
C PHE A 401 24.28 6.32 -25.97
N PHE A 402 23.75 7.52 -26.18
CA PHE A 402 23.34 8.42 -25.11
C PHE A 402 22.19 7.82 -24.30
N LEU A 403 21.13 7.34 -24.99
CA LEU A 403 19.97 6.75 -24.32
C LEU A 403 20.30 5.43 -23.61
N ASN A 404 21.08 4.54 -24.22
CA ASN A 404 21.45 3.28 -23.59
C ASN A 404 22.23 3.51 -22.29
N THR A 405 23.15 4.48 -22.28
CA THR A 405 23.91 4.83 -21.08
C THR A 405 23.01 5.40 -19.98
N LEU A 406 22.01 6.21 -20.35
CA LEU A 406 21.01 6.69 -19.40
C LEU A 406 20.17 5.54 -18.82
N PHE A 407 19.70 4.61 -19.66
CA PHE A 407 18.88 3.48 -19.22
C PHE A 407 19.61 2.55 -18.25
N GLU A 408 20.92 2.36 -18.44
CA GLU A 408 21.78 1.62 -17.50
C GLU A 408 21.88 2.31 -16.13
N THR A 409 21.87 3.65 -16.10
CA THR A 409 22.14 4.42 -14.87
C THR A 409 20.87 4.83 -14.11
N PHE A 410 19.71 4.94 -14.76
CA PHE A 410 18.45 5.30 -14.09
C PHE A 410 18.09 4.43 -12.88
N PRO A 411 18.18 3.08 -12.93
CA PRO A 411 17.86 2.22 -11.80
C PRO A 411 18.74 2.41 -10.55
N GLU A 412 19.96 2.94 -10.74
CA GLU A 412 20.89 3.28 -9.65
C GLU A 412 20.46 4.57 -8.92
N TYR A 413 19.72 5.45 -9.60
CA TYR A 413 19.30 6.75 -9.08
C TYR A 413 17.83 6.82 -8.71
N PHE A 414 16.98 5.96 -9.26
CA PHE A 414 15.54 6.01 -9.02
C PHE A 414 14.98 4.63 -8.71
N GLN A 415 13.86 4.60 -8.00
CA GLN A 415 13.06 3.39 -7.82
C GLN A 415 11.61 3.75 -7.52
N GLU A 416 10.69 2.90 -7.96
CA GLU A 416 9.27 2.99 -7.61
C GLU A 416 9.03 2.07 -6.42
N VAL A 417 8.48 2.60 -5.34
CA VAL A 417 8.19 1.84 -4.10
C VAL A 417 6.76 2.10 -3.66
N TYR A 418 6.15 1.12 -3.02
CA TYR A 418 4.84 1.30 -2.39
C TYR A 418 4.93 2.35 -1.28
N ASP A 419 3.98 3.28 -1.25
CA ASP A 419 3.88 4.30 -0.22
C ASP A 419 2.49 4.25 0.43
N GLY A 420 2.44 3.70 1.66
CA GLY A 420 1.22 3.63 2.45
C GLY A 420 0.63 5.00 2.86
N GLU A 421 1.36 6.11 2.65
CA GLU A 421 0.86 7.47 2.85
C GLU A 421 0.13 8.03 1.63
N MET A 422 0.25 7.41 0.45
CA MET A 422 -0.49 7.82 -0.72
C MET A 422 -1.96 7.48 -0.54
N PHE A 423 -2.75 8.47 -0.11
CA PHE A 423 -4.20 8.34 0.01
C PHE A 423 -4.89 9.45 -0.79
N GLU A 424 -5.83 9.06 -1.67
CA GLU A 424 -6.75 10.00 -2.30
C GLU A 424 -7.89 10.28 -1.33
N MET A 425 -7.99 11.53 -0.88
CA MET A 425 -9.02 11.91 0.09
C MET A 425 -10.42 11.81 -0.54
N GLY A 426 -11.24 10.87 -0.06
CA GLY A 426 -12.64 10.72 -0.47
C GLY A 426 -13.31 9.39 -0.15
N GLY A 427 -12.57 8.32 0.14
CA GLY A 427 -13.12 7.01 0.49
C GLY A 427 -13.67 6.93 1.93
N ASP A 428 -14.62 6.03 2.18
CA ASP A 428 -15.11 5.71 3.53
C ASP A 428 -13.97 5.17 4.41
N ALA A 429 -14.13 5.19 5.74
CA ALA A 429 -13.10 4.77 6.70
C ALA A 429 -12.65 3.30 6.54
N TYR A 430 -13.46 2.48 5.87
CA TYR A 430 -13.21 1.08 5.53
C TYR A 430 -13.12 0.84 4.01
N ASP A 431 -13.01 1.91 3.23
CA ASP A 431 -12.86 1.83 1.78
C ASP A 431 -11.43 1.36 1.46
N ASP A 432 -11.31 0.28 0.68
CA ASP A 432 -10.05 -0.25 0.16
C ASP A 432 -9.49 0.66 -0.96
N SER A 433 -9.56 1.98 -0.76
CA SER A 433 -8.97 2.98 -1.63
C SER A 433 -7.46 2.66 -1.75
N PRO A 434 -6.98 2.32 -2.96
CA PRO A 434 -5.66 1.75 -3.13
C PRO A 434 -4.59 2.77 -2.74
N ALA A 435 -3.69 2.39 -1.83
CA ALA A 435 -2.45 3.15 -1.70
C ALA A 435 -1.55 2.89 -2.91
N GLY A 436 -0.68 3.85 -3.20
CA GLY A 436 0.03 3.91 -4.47
C GLY A 436 1.52 3.63 -4.37
N PHE A 437 2.17 3.83 -5.50
CA PHE A 437 3.60 3.79 -5.67
C PHE A 437 4.12 5.20 -5.84
N ARG A 438 5.23 5.49 -5.15
CA ARG A 438 5.95 6.74 -5.25
C ARG A 438 7.34 6.51 -5.81
N LEU A 439 7.80 7.47 -6.61
CA LEU A 439 9.17 7.52 -7.06
C LEU A 439 10.07 8.04 -5.93
N ILE A 440 11.17 7.33 -5.69
CA ILE A 440 12.25 7.73 -4.79
C ILE A 440 13.50 8.06 -5.60
N CYS A 441 14.23 9.09 -5.19
CA CYS A 441 15.57 9.40 -5.67
C CYS A 441 16.61 8.83 -4.70
N LYS A 442 17.47 7.96 -5.20
CA LYS A 442 18.56 7.30 -4.47
C LYS A 442 19.83 8.12 -4.43
N HIS A 443 19.96 9.14 -5.29
CA HIS A 443 21.18 9.96 -5.43
C HIS A 443 22.44 9.14 -5.77
N GLY A 444 22.29 7.99 -6.43
CA GLY A 444 23.38 7.04 -6.71
C GLY A 444 23.92 6.32 -5.47
N ARG A 445 23.18 6.35 -4.34
CA ARG A 445 23.58 5.76 -3.07
C ARG A 445 22.83 4.46 -2.81
N THR A 446 23.48 3.52 -2.15
CA THR A 446 22.87 2.26 -1.71
C THR A 446 22.12 2.38 -0.37
N HIS A 447 22.42 3.40 0.43
CA HIS A 447 21.85 3.59 1.78
C HIS A 447 20.46 4.24 1.76
N VAL A 448 19.45 3.54 2.27
CA VAL A 448 18.03 3.94 2.15
C VAL A 448 17.67 5.23 2.88
N GLY A 449 18.25 5.51 4.05
CA GLY A 449 18.02 6.73 4.83
C GLY A 449 18.58 7.99 4.16
N SER A 450 19.37 7.83 3.09
CA SER A 450 19.83 8.92 2.24
C SER A 450 18.94 9.19 1.04
N TRP A 451 17.91 8.36 0.82
CA TRP A 451 17.00 8.47 -0.32
C TRP A 451 15.88 9.47 -0.04
N THR A 452 15.40 10.13 -1.09
CA THR A 452 14.36 11.15 -0.99
C THR A 452 13.12 10.75 -1.76
N PHE A 453 11.98 10.77 -1.08
CA PHE A 453 10.69 10.65 -1.76
C PHE A 453 10.39 11.87 -2.61
N ILE A 454 9.88 11.62 -3.80
CA ILE A 454 9.38 12.66 -4.68
C ILE A 454 7.89 12.79 -4.45
N ARG A 455 7.49 13.83 -3.72
CA ARG A 455 6.10 14.12 -3.35
C ARG A 455 5.47 15.16 -4.25
N GLU A 456 6.25 16.13 -4.67
CA GLU A 456 5.78 17.26 -5.45
C GLU A 456 6.57 17.44 -6.75
N ARG A 457 6.03 18.30 -7.61
CA ARG A 457 6.60 18.58 -8.94
C ARG A 457 8.02 19.16 -8.83
N GLU A 458 8.24 20.04 -7.87
CA GLU A 458 9.52 20.71 -7.64
C GLU A 458 10.59 19.71 -7.23
N GLU A 459 10.25 18.75 -6.37
CA GLU A 459 11.14 17.66 -5.97
C GLU A 459 11.45 16.74 -7.15
N TYR A 460 10.46 16.48 -8.03
CA TYR A 460 10.64 15.68 -9.24
C TYR A 460 11.66 16.33 -10.19
N ILE A 461 11.47 17.62 -10.48
CA ILE A 461 12.39 18.39 -11.34
C ILE A 461 13.78 18.46 -10.71
N THR A 462 13.87 18.67 -9.40
CA THR A 462 15.15 18.75 -8.68
C THR A 462 15.90 17.43 -8.76
N ALA A 463 15.24 16.31 -8.49
CA ALA A 463 15.84 14.98 -8.58
C ALA A 463 16.33 14.66 -10.00
N LEU A 464 15.58 15.03 -11.04
CA LEU A 464 16.03 14.87 -12.42
C LEU A 464 17.26 15.73 -12.75
N LYS A 465 17.31 16.98 -12.26
CA LYS A 465 18.48 17.85 -12.45
C LYS A 465 19.71 17.28 -11.79
N GLU A 466 19.58 16.82 -10.55
CA GLU A 466 20.66 16.18 -9.80
C GLU A 466 21.16 14.93 -10.52
N PHE A 467 20.27 14.10 -11.04
CA PHE A 467 20.63 12.95 -11.87
C PHE A 467 21.42 13.35 -13.11
N PHE A 468 20.91 14.29 -13.93
CA PHE A 468 21.58 14.68 -15.17
C PHE A 468 22.94 15.34 -14.92
N HIS A 469 23.10 16.09 -13.84
CA HIS A 469 24.40 16.60 -13.40
C HIS A 469 25.35 15.48 -12.96
N ALA A 470 24.84 14.47 -12.24
CA ALA A 470 25.66 13.38 -11.73
C ALA A 470 26.10 12.39 -12.83
N VAL A 471 25.27 12.18 -13.86
CA VAL A 471 25.55 11.22 -14.95
C VAL A 471 26.40 11.82 -16.08
N GLU A 472 26.48 13.15 -16.19
CA GLU A 472 27.27 13.84 -17.23
C GLU A 472 28.73 13.36 -17.31
N PRO A 473 29.50 13.25 -16.20
CA PRO A 473 30.87 12.76 -16.25
C PRO A 473 30.97 11.33 -16.80
N THR A 474 30.03 10.45 -16.41
CA THR A 474 29.98 9.06 -16.87
C THR A 474 29.70 8.97 -18.38
N LEU A 475 28.79 9.80 -18.89
CA LEU A 475 28.51 9.90 -20.33
C LEU A 475 29.72 10.40 -21.11
N VAL A 476 30.45 11.39 -20.59
CA VAL A 476 31.66 11.93 -21.21
C VAL A 476 32.79 10.89 -21.20
N GLU A 477 32.95 10.16 -20.10
CA GLU A 477 33.97 9.12 -19.96
C GLU A 477 33.72 7.93 -20.90
N LYS A 478 32.47 7.45 -21.00
CA LYS A 478 32.08 6.35 -21.90
C LYS A 478 32.09 6.74 -23.39
N CYS A 479 32.19 8.02 -23.74
CA CYS A 479 32.15 8.48 -25.12
C CYS A 479 33.54 8.36 -25.78
N GLU A 480 33.67 7.44 -26.73
CA GLU A 480 34.92 7.26 -27.51
C GLU A 480 35.16 8.40 -28.51
N TRP A 481 34.10 9.09 -28.94
CA TRP A 481 34.17 10.17 -29.90
C TRP A 481 34.47 11.51 -29.21
N GLU A 482 35.63 12.10 -29.50
CA GLU A 482 36.14 13.29 -28.80
C GLU A 482 35.22 14.53 -28.95
N GLU A 483 34.74 14.84 -30.15
CA GLU A 483 33.74 15.92 -30.32
C GLU A 483 32.39 15.54 -29.67
N GLY A 484 32.11 14.24 -29.58
CA GLY A 484 30.95 13.68 -28.87
C GLY A 484 30.93 14.03 -27.39
N LYS A 485 32.10 14.13 -26.74
CA LYS A 485 32.21 14.59 -25.34
C LYS A 485 31.69 16.01 -25.16
N THR A 486 32.04 16.90 -26.09
CA THR A 486 31.55 18.30 -26.06
C THR A 486 30.06 18.34 -26.36
N LEU A 487 29.59 17.49 -27.28
CA LEU A 487 28.17 17.35 -27.60
C LEU A 487 27.36 16.85 -26.39
N THR A 488 27.87 15.88 -25.62
CA THR A 488 27.25 15.41 -24.36
C THR A 488 26.95 16.57 -23.42
N VAL A 489 27.94 17.43 -23.13
CA VAL A 489 27.78 18.58 -22.23
C VAL A 489 26.71 19.55 -22.74
N GLN A 490 26.69 19.80 -24.05
CA GLN A 490 25.68 20.67 -24.69
C GLN A 490 24.27 20.08 -24.59
N LEU A 491 24.12 18.78 -24.85
CA LEU A 491 22.83 18.09 -24.76
C LEU A 491 22.32 18.02 -23.31
N ILE A 492 23.19 17.73 -22.33
CA ILE A 492 22.82 17.75 -20.90
C ILE A 492 22.35 19.14 -20.49
N THR A 493 23.06 20.20 -20.87
CA THR A 493 22.63 21.58 -20.60
C THR A 493 21.25 21.88 -21.20
N THR A 494 21.00 21.38 -22.41
CA THR A 494 19.72 21.55 -23.11
C THR A 494 18.60 20.77 -22.42
N ILE A 495 18.86 19.54 -21.97
CA ILE A 495 17.94 18.73 -21.17
C ILE A 495 17.59 19.45 -19.87
N LEU A 496 18.59 19.93 -19.11
CA LEU A 496 18.39 20.61 -17.82
C LEU A 496 17.49 21.85 -17.96
N HIS A 497 17.64 22.59 -19.06
CA HIS A 497 16.74 23.69 -19.38
C HIS A 497 15.33 23.18 -19.69
N HIS A 498 15.22 22.17 -20.56
CA HIS A 498 13.93 21.62 -21.02
C HIS A 498 13.10 21.01 -19.90
N ILE A 499 13.69 20.22 -19.00
CA ILE A 499 12.95 19.57 -17.89
C ILE A 499 12.36 20.59 -16.89
N SER A 500 12.84 21.84 -16.94
CA SER A 500 12.31 22.95 -16.12
C SER A 500 11.12 23.67 -16.78
N THR A 501 10.76 23.33 -18.02
CA THR A 501 9.70 24.01 -18.76
C THR A 501 8.31 23.48 -18.41
N GLU A 502 7.30 24.34 -18.55
CA GLU A 502 5.89 23.90 -18.40
C GLU A 502 5.51 22.88 -19.48
N GLU A 503 6.08 23.01 -20.68
CA GLU A 503 5.85 22.09 -21.80
C GLU A 503 6.26 20.65 -21.44
N PHE A 504 7.46 20.47 -20.88
CA PHE A 504 7.92 19.15 -20.45
C PHE A 504 6.97 18.52 -19.42
N ILE A 505 6.54 19.28 -18.41
CA ILE A 505 5.66 18.78 -17.36
C ILE A 505 4.27 18.42 -17.92
N LEU A 506 3.65 19.31 -18.71
CA LEU A 506 2.33 19.04 -19.30
C LEU A 506 2.36 17.81 -20.21
N THR A 507 3.42 17.67 -21.02
CA THR A 507 3.56 16.52 -21.91
C THR A 507 3.93 15.24 -21.14
N ALA A 508 4.66 15.32 -20.02
CA ALA A 508 4.92 14.19 -19.13
C ALA A 508 3.63 13.60 -18.57
N PHE A 509 2.69 14.45 -18.14
CA PHE A 509 1.36 14.00 -17.70
C PHE A 509 0.52 13.43 -18.85
N ALA A 510 0.63 13.98 -20.07
CA ALA A 510 -0.04 13.42 -21.24
C ALA A 510 0.50 12.01 -21.60
N ARG A 511 1.82 11.82 -21.54
CA ARG A 511 2.46 10.51 -21.72
C ARG A 511 2.04 9.51 -20.64
N MET A 512 1.97 9.96 -19.38
CA MET A 512 1.44 9.16 -18.28
C MET A 512 -0.02 8.75 -18.49
N ALA A 513 -0.89 9.68 -18.90
CA ALA A 513 -2.28 9.37 -19.21
C ALA A 513 -2.38 8.32 -20.34
N LYS A 514 -1.54 8.42 -21.38
CA LYS A 514 -1.46 7.43 -22.47
C LYS A 514 -1.00 6.06 -21.95
N ALA A 515 0.06 6.01 -21.12
CA ALA A 515 0.59 4.78 -20.55
C ALA A 515 -0.45 4.03 -19.68
N HIS A 516 -1.26 4.79 -18.92
CA HIS A 516 -2.34 4.26 -18.07
C HIS A 516 -3.70 4.14 -18.78
N ARG A 517 -3.76 4.34 -20.11
CA ARG A 517 -4.98 4.28 -20.92
C ARG A 517 -6.11 5.21 -20.43
N LEU A 518 -5.74 6.32 -19.82
CA LEU A 518 -6.66 7.36 -19.36
C LEU A 518 -7.05 8.28 -20.52
N PRO A 519 -8.29 8.83 -20.53
CA PRO A 519 -8.72 9.75 -21.56
C PRO A 519 -7.87 11.02 -21.54
N LEU A 520 -7.25 11.34 -22.69
CA LEU A 520 -6.46 12.55 -22.90
C LEU A 520 -7.38 13.78 -22.89
N LYS A 521 -7.51 14.41 -21.73
CA LYS A 521 -8.10 15.76 -21.61
C LYS A 521 -6.99 16.79 -21.77
N LYS A 522 -7.33 17.99 -22.26
CA LYS A 522 -6.38 19.10 -22.29
C LYS A 522 -6.12 19.55 -20.85
N ILE A 523 -5.04 19.03 -20.28
CA ILE A 523 -4.63 19.31 -18.90
C ILE A 523 -3.98 20.68 -18.85
N THR A 524 -4.40 21.51 -17.89
CA THR A 524 -3.74 22.78 -17.57
C THR A 524 -2.86 22.63 -16.33
N MET A 525 -1.89 23.54 -16.16
CA MET A 525 -1.00 23.55 -14.99
C MET A 525 -1.75 23.59 -13.65
N LYS A 526 -2.98 24.15 -13.62
CA LYS A 526 -3.82 24.24 -12.42
C LYS A 526 -4.52 22.92 -12.08
N GLU A 527 -4.67 22.02 -13.04
CA GLU A 527 -5.38 20.75 -12.88
C GLU A 527 -4.44 19.61 -12.53
N LEU A 528 -3.12 19.78 -12.72
CA LEU A 528 -2.10 18.75 -12.46
C LEU A 528 -2.16 18.19 -11.04
N GLU A 529 -2.44 19.04 -10.05
CA GLU A 529 -2.47 18.60 -8.66
C GLU A 529 -3.65 17.69 -8.32
N THR A 530 -4.71 17.72 -9.15
CA THR A 530 -5.94 16.93 -8.98
C THR A 530 -5.93 15.62 -9.75
N LEU A 531 -4.87 15.36 -10.52
CA LEU A 531 -4.74 14.10 -11.24
C LEU A 531 -4.22 13.00 -10.31
N GLU A 532 -4.88 11.84 -10.37
CA GLU A 532 -4.53 10.64 -9.62
C GLU A 532 -3.17 10.07 -10.04
N LYS A 533 -2.92 10.00 -11.35
CA LYS A 533 -1.67 9.46 -11.91
C LYS A 533 -0.70 10.59 -12.24
N LYS A 534 0.41 10.66 -11.51
CA LYS A 534 1.50 11.62 -11.67
C LYS A 534 2.79 10.87 -12.05
N PRO A 535 3.78 11.54 -12.68
CA PRO A 535 5.08 10.93 -12.99
C PRO A 535 5.78 10.29 -11.78
N TRP A 536 5.58 10.85 -10.59
CA TRP A 536 6.22 10.42 -9.35
C TRP A 536 5.28 9.70 -8.38
N ALA A 537 3.98 9.57 -8.69
CA ALA A 537 2.98 9.04 -7.77
C ALA A 537 1.79 8.45 -8.55
N TYR A 538 1.48 7.17 -8.35
CA TYR A 538 0.37 6.50 -9.04
C TYR A 538 -0.17 5.30 -8.26
N THR A 539 -1.44 4.94 -8.45
CA THR A 539 -1.97 3.64 -7.99
C THR A 539 -1.60 2.54 -8.99
N SER A 540 -1.02 1.43 -8.54
CA SER A 540 -0.51 0.38 -9.46
C SER A 540 -1.63 -0.48 -10.05
N GLY A 541 -1.36 -1.08 -11.21
CA GLY A 541 -2.15 -2.17 -11.78
C GLY A 541 -1.64 -3.57 -11.42
N GLY A 542 -0.65 -3.66 -10.52
CA GLY A 542 -0.11 -4.92 -10.02
C GLY A 542 -1.19 -5.79 -9.38
N THR A 543 -1.01 -7.11 -9.44
CA THR A 543 -2.00 -8.08 -8.97
C THR A 543 -1.43 -8.93 -7.85
N LEU A 544 -2.28 -9.44 -6.93
CA LEU A 544 -1.85 -10.39 -5.90
C LEU A 544 -1.03 -11.56 -6.49
N PRO A 545 -1.40 -12.20 -7.62
CA PRO A 545 -0.54 -13.18 -8.28
C PRO A 545 0.87 -12.71 -8.61
N THR A 546 1.06 -11.47 -9.05
CA THR A 546 2.39 -10.90 -9.31
C THR A 546 3.19 -10.84 -8.02
N LEU A 547 2.62 -10.29 -6.95
CA LEU A 547 3.27 -10.22 -5.65
C LEU A 547 3.68 -11.61 -5.16
N LEU A 548 2.76 -12.57 -5.18
CA LEU A 548 3.00 -13.93 -4.70
C LEU A 548 4.10 -14.62 -5.50
N ARG A 549 4.12 -14.46 -6.83
CA ARG A 549 5.17 -15.04 -7.67
C ARG A 549 6.54 -14.44 -7.34
N THR A 550 6.62 -13.12 -7.23
CA THR A 550 7.89 -12.45 -6.94
C THR A 550 8.38 -12.75 -5.53
N TYR A 551 7.51 -12.58 -4.53
CA TYR A 551 7.87 -12.74 -3.12
C TYR A 551 8.20 -14.19 -2.75
N PHE A 552 7.42 -15.17 -3.22
CA PHE A 552 7.66 -16.60 -2.96
C PHE A 552 8.53 -17.28 -4.03
N ARG A 553 9.17 -16.51 -4.91
CA ARG A 553 10.13 -17.01 -5.91
C ARG A 553 9.56 -18.08 -6.84
N ARG A 554 8.32 -17.88 -7.30
CA ARG A 554 7.59 -18.84 -8.15
C ARG A 554 7.70 -18.45 -9.63
N GLU A 555 8.32 -19.32 -10.41
CA GLU A 555 8.39 -19.16 -11.87
C GLU A 555 7.03 -19.41 -12.54
N GLY A 556 6.33 -20.46 -12.08
CA GLY A 556 5.03 -20.87 -12.62
C GLY A 556 3.85 -19.99 -12.20
N SER A 557 2.73 -20.12 -12.91
CA SER A 557 1.44 -19.56 -12.50
C SER A 557 0.96 -20.22 -11.21
N LEU A 558 0.30 -19.45 -10.36
CA LEU A 558 -0.32 -19.95 -9.15
C LEU A 558 -1.60 -20.72 -9.51
N THR A 559 -1.90 -21.74 -8.72
CA THR A 559 -3.11 -22.55 -8.88
C THR A 559 -4.26 -21.84 -8.17
N GLU A 560 -5.24 -21.43 -8.95
CA GLU A 560 -6.42 -20.69 -8.48
C GLU A 560 -7.70 -21.27 -9.09
N GLU A 561 -8.75 -21.31 -8.30
CA GLU A 561 -10.11 -21.58 -8.77
C GLU A 561 -10.87 -20.26 -8.88
N LYS A 562 -11.46 -20.01 -10.05
CA LYS A 562 -12.12 -18.75 -10.37
C LYS A 562 -13.59 -18.96 -10.67
N ARG A 563 -14.43 -18.08 -10.14
CA ARG A 563 -15.86 -18.08 -10.46
C ARG A 563 -16.46 -16.68 -10.44
N TRP A 564 -17.21 -16.39 -11.48
CA TRP A 564 -18.18 -15.31 -11.49
C TRP A 564 -19.42 -15.76 -10.71
N VAL A 565 -19.91 -14.90 -9.83
CA VAL A 565 -21.02 -15.20 -8.91
C VAL A 565 -22.20 -14.27 -9.18
N GLU A 566 -23.40 -14.82 -9.10
CA GLU A 566 -24.65 -14.11 -9.39
C GLU A 566 -25.48 -13.80 -8.13
N SER A 567 -25.11 -14.39 -6.99
CA SER A 567 -25.74 -14.20 -5.68
C SER A 567 -24.75 -14.46 -4.53
N PRO A 568 -25.00 -13.95 -3.30
CA PRO A 568 -24.29 -14.38 -2.10
C PRO A 568 -24.38 -15.89 -1.86
N GLU A 569 -25.52 -16.52 -2.18
CA GLU A 569 -25.67 -17.98 -2.14
C GLU A 569 -24.72 -18.68 -3.11
N ASP A 570 -24.58 -18.19 -4.34
CA ASP A 570 -23.67 -18.77 -5.33
C ASP A 570 -22.21 -18.65 -4.91
N LEU A 571 -21.83 -17.53 -4.27
CA LEU A 571 -20.51 -17.36 -3.69
C LEU A 571 -20.26 -18.38 -2.57
N LEU A 572 -21.18 -18.53 -1.61
CA LEU A 572 -21.02 -19.51 -0.55
C LEU A 572 -20.91 -20.95 -1.11
N ILE A 573 -21.75 -21.30 -2.09
CA ILE A 573 -21.70 -22.61 -2.74
C ILE A 573 -20.36 -22.81 -3.46
N PHE A 574 -19.88 -21.81 -4.20
CA PHE A 574 -18.58 -21.84 -4.84
C PHE A 574 -17.46 -22.15 -3.85
N LEU A 575 -17.42 -21.46 -2.71
CA LEU A 575 -16.36 -21.65 -1.71
C LEU A 575 -16.40 -23.05 -1.09
N LEU A 576 -17.59 -23.52 -0.71
CA LEU A 576 -17.76 -24.86 -0.13
C LEU A 576 -17.43 -25.97 -1.13
N GLU A 577 -17.88 -25.87 -2.38
CA GLU A 577 -17.55 -26.84 -3.44
C GLU A 577 -16.06 -26.84 -3.78
N THR A 578 -15.43 -25.65 -3.78
CA THR A 578 -13.99 -25.54 -4.00
C THR A 578 -13.22 -26.33 -2.95
N LEU A 579 -13.52 -26.13 -1.66
CA LEU A 579 -12.87 -26.86 -0.56
C LEU A 579 -13.20 -28.37 -0.58
N LYS A 580 -14.43 -28.77 -0.92
CA LYS A 580 -14.83 -30.17 -1.11
C LYS A 580 -14.02 -30.88 -2.19
N ALA A 581 -13.67 -30.18 -3.25
CA ALA A 581 -12.93 -30.72 -4.38
C ALA A 581 -11.42 -30.83 -4.12
N LEU A 582 -10.90 -30.20 -3.06
CA LEU A 582 -9.48 -30.27 -2.73
C LEU A 582 -9.09 -31.64 -2.18
N PRO A 583 -7.87 -32.12 -2.50
CA PRO A 583 -7.38 -33.39 -1.96
C PRO A 583 -7.12 -33.30 -0.44
N PRO A 584 -7.23 -34.41 0.32
CA PRO A 584 -7.08 -34.42 1.77
C PRO A 584 -5.79 -33.77 2.29
N PHE A 585 -4.65 -34.01 1.64
CA PHE A 585 -3.38 -33.41 2.08
C PHE A 585 -3.36 -31.86 2.03
N VAL A 586 -4.28 -31.23 1.30
CA VAL A 586 -4.47 -29.77 1.32
C VAL A 586 -5.43 -29.35 2.42
N THR A 587 -6.47 -30.15 2.70
CA THR A 587 -7.55 -29.78 3.64
C THR A 587 -7.29 -30.22 5.09
N GLU A 588 -6.52 -31.29 5.31
CA GLU A 588 -6.12 -31.82 6.62
C GLU A 588 -5.51 -30.75 7.55
N PRO A 589 -4.57 -29.88 7.10
CA PRO A 589 -4.03 -28.83 7.95
C PRO A 589 -5.09 -27.86 8.50
N PHE A 590 -6.18 -27.60 7.75
CA PHE A 590 -7.28 -26.75 8.22
C PHE A 590 -8.26 -27.52 9.13
N ASP A 591 -8.27 -28.85 9.05
CA ASP A 591 -9.03 -29.71 9.96
C ASP A 591 -8.36 -29.73 11.34
N GLU A 592 -7.03 -29.80 11.36
CA GLU A 592 -6.20 -29.86 12.57
C GLU A 592 -6.04 -28.49 13.25
N ASP A 593 -5.88 -27.41 12.47
CA ASP A 593 -5.65 -26.07 12.98
C ASP A 593 -6.59 -25.05 12.31
N SER A 594 -7.55 -24.54 13.09
CA SER A 594 -8.52 -23.54 12.62
C SER A 594 -7.90 -22.17 12.32
N ALA A 595 -6.67 -21.91 12.77
CA ALA A 595 -5.96 -20.67 12.50
C ALA A 595 -5.28 -20.65 11.12
N LYS A 596 -5.18 -21.81 10.43
CA LYS A 596 -4.60 -21.89 9.09
C LYS A 596 -5.48 -21.21 8.05
N ARG A 597 -4.84 -20.47 7.13
CA ARG A 597 -5.48 -19.58 6.17
C ARG A 597 -5.23 -20.01 4.73
N MET A 598 -6.13 -19.61 3.83
CA MET A 598 -5.92 -19.65 2.38
C MET A 598 -6.08 -18.26 1.79
N LEU A 599 -5.31 -17.93 0.75
CA LEU A 599 -5.51 -16.65 0.07
C LEU A 599 -6.74 -16.69 -0.82
N MET A 600 -7.48 -15.58 -0.82
CA MET A 600 -8.67 -15.37 -1.64
C MET A 600 -8.74 -13.92 -2.10
N THR A 601 -9.33 -13.69 -3.26
CA THR A 601 -9.61 -12.34 -3.78
C THR A 601 -11.07 -12.22 -4.20
N SER A 602 -11.71 -11.13 -3.80
CA SER A 602 -12.84 -10.57 -4.54
C SER A 602 -12.29 -9.71 -5.70
N PRO A 603 -13.15 -9.16 -6.57
CA PRO A 603 -12.68 -8.27 -7.63
C PRO A 603 -12.01 -6.98 -7.13
N THR A 604 -12.29 -6.56 -5.90
CA THR A 604 -11.77 -5.30 -5.33
C THR A 604 -10.90 -5.48 -4.10
N HIS A 605 -10.82 -6.69 -3.52
CA HIS A 605 -10.13 -6.92 -2.24
C HIS A 605 -9.40 -8.26 -2.20
N ALA A 606 -8.26 -8.31 -1.52
CA ALA A 606 -7.52 -9.52 -1.23
C ALA A 606 -7.56 -9.81 0.27
N PHE A 607 -7.83 -11.04 0.66
CA PHE A 607 -8.09 -11.40 2.06
C PHE A 607 -7.83 -12.88 2.33
N SER A 608 -7.95 -13.28 3.60
CA SER A 608 -7.67 -14.65 4.04
C SER A 608 -8.96 -15.44 4.25
N LEU A 609 -9.17 -16.48 3.44
CA LEU A 609 -10.18 -17.51 3.69
C LEU A 609 -9.79 -18.31 4.94
N LEU A 610 -10.80 -18.71 5.73
CA LEU A 610 -10.67 -19.43 7.00
C LEU A 610 -11.35 -20.82 6.92
N PRO A 611 -10.78 -21.81 6.20
CA PRO A 611 -11.46 -23.09 5.99
C PRO A 611 -11.74 -23.85 7.29
N GLY A 612 -10.91 -23.64 8.32
CA GLY A 612 -11.06 -24.30 9.61
C GLY A 612 -12.17 -23.72 10.51
N GLU A 613 -12.84 -22.63 10.10
CA GLU A 613 -13.84 -22.03 10.98
C GLU A 613 -15.08 -22.89 11.17
N SER A 614 -15.54 -23.04 12.42
CA SER A 614 -16.39 -24.17 12.86
C SER A 614 -17.63 -24.43 11.99
N LEU A 615 -18.41 -23.38 11.65
CA LEU A 615 -19.62 -23.55 10.84
C LEU A 615 -19.30 -23.69 9.34
N PHE A 616 -18.26 -23.01 8.85
CA PHE A 616 -17.83 -23.10 7.45
C PHE A 616 -17.20 -24.47 7.14
N LYS A 617 -16.38 -24.96 8.08
CA LYS A 617 -15.79 -26.31 8.11
C LYS A 617 -16.82 -27.40 7.97
N LYS A 618 -17.89 -27.34 8.77
CA LYS A 618 -19.03 -28.27 8.66
C LYS A 618 -19.68 -28.26 7.28
N GLY A 619 -19.67 -27.13 6.58
CA GLY A 619 -20.25 -27.01 5.25
C GLY A 619 -19.48 -27.75 4.18
N TRP A 620 -18.15 -27.64 4.18
CA TRP A 620 -17.33 -28.31 3.17
C TRP A 620 -16.99 -29.76 3.55
N GLN A 621 -17.08 -30.12 4.84
CA GLN A 621 -16.99 -31.52 5.26
C GLN A 621 -18.29 -32.33 5.04
N ASP A 622 -19.42 -31.66 4.79
CA ASP A 622 -20.69 -32.33 4.55
C ASP A 622 -20.67 -33.13 3.22
N SER A 623 -20.99 -34.42 3.30
CA SER A 623 -21.03 -35.32 2.13
C SER A 623 -22.25 -35.13 1.22
N GLY A 624 -23.19 -34.27 1.61
CA GLY A 624 -24.41 -33.98 0.86
C GLY A 624 -24.23 -32.91 -0.21
N PHE A 625 -25.33 -32.60 -0.90
CA PHE A 625 -25.36 -31.50 -1.87
C PHE A 625 -25.21 -30.16 -1.16
N THR A 626 -24.22 -29.37 -1.54
CA THR A 626 -23.88 -28.09 -0.89
C THR A 626 -25.06 -27.12 -0.85
N TYR A 627 -25.83 -27.00 -1.94
CA TYR A 627 -27.05 -26.17 -1.94
C TYR A 627 -28.06 -26.62 -0.87
N THR A 628 -28.23 -27.93 -0.68
CA THR A 628 -29.14 -28.47 0.33
C THR A 628 -28.63 -28.14 1.74
N TRP A 629 -27.33 -28.29 1.98
CA TRP A 629 -26.70 -27.91 3.24
C TRP A 629 -26.88 -26.43 3.54
N VAL A 630 -26.53 -25.53 2.60
CA VAL A 630 -26.69 -24.07 2.77
C VAL A 630 -28.15 -23.72 3.09
N ARG A 631 -29.09 -24.29 2.33
CA ARG A 631 -30.52 -24.06 2.56
C ARG A 631 -30.98 -24.52 3.93
N ASP A 632 -30.60 -25.73 4.35
CA ASP A 632 -31.17 -26.39 5.52
C ASP A 632 -30.45 -26.03 6.83
N GLN A 633 -29.16 -25.71 6.78
CA GLN A 633 -28.35 -25.36 7.95
C GLN A 633 -28.23 -23.85 8.17
N ILE A 634 -28.27 -23.05 7.10
CA ILE A 634 -28.05 -21.60 7.20
C ILE A 634 -29.36 -20.84 6.96
N ILE A 635 -29.96 -21.00 5.77
CA ILE A 635 -31.05 -20.12 5.33
C ILE A 635 -32.35 -20.40 6.07
N ARG A 636 -32.81 -21.65 6.10
CA ARG A 636 -34.11 -22.02 6.71
C ARG A 636 -34.16 -21.78 8.22
N PRO A 637 -33.14 -22.15 9.02
CA PRO A 637 -33.15 -21.88 10.46
C PRO A 637 -33.24 -20.38 10.74
N ALA A 638 -32.45 -19.55 10.03
CA ALA A 638 -32.48 -18.11 10.21
C ALA A 638 -33.79 -17.46 9.77
N ARG A 639 -34.34 -17.85 8.61
CA ARG A 639 -35.67 -17.39 8.18
C ARG A 639 -36.76 -17.76 9.20
N ARG A 640 -36.73 -18.99 9.72
CA ARG A 640 -37.69 -19.45 10.73
C ARG A 640 -37.55 -18.62 12.01
N PHE A 641 -36.33 -18.38 12.46
CA PHE A 641 -36.02 -17.57 13.63
C PHE A 641 -36.60 -16.16 13.51
N TYR A 642 -36.21 -15.39 12.48
CA TYR A 642 -36.68 -14.01 12.32
C TYR A 642 -38.18 -13.89 12.06
N ARG A 643 -38.80 -14.86 11.37
CA ARG A 643 -40.27 -14.87 11.17
C ARG A 643 -41.05 -15.16 12.45
N ALA A 644 -40.44 -15.88 13.40
CA ALA A 644 -41.04 -16.19 14.69
C ALA A 644 -41.09 -14.98 15.60
N ILE A 645 -40.17 -14.02 15.45
CA ILE A 645 -40.14 -12.78 16.23
C ILE A 645 -41.43 -11.98 15.96
N LYS A 646 -42.15 -11.66 17.04
CA LYS A 646 -43.34 -10.79 17.06
C LYS A 646 -43.05 -9.66 18.02
N LEU A 647 -43.12 -8.42 17.51
CA LEU A 647 -42.76 -7.22 18.23
C LEU A 647 -44.02 -6.52 18.72
N ASP A 648 -44.24 -6.50 20.03
CA ASP A 648 -45.35 -5.78 20.65
C ASP A 648 -45.17 -4.25 20.57
N PRO A 649 -46.17 -3.43 20.93
CA PRO A 649 -46.05 -1.97 20.84
C PRO A 649 -44.90 -1.38 21.66
N ARG A 650 -44.55 -2.00 22.80
CA ARG A 650 -43.43 -1.58 23.65
C ARG A 650 -42.11 -1.88 22.97
N GLU A 651 -41.93 -3.08 22.44
CA GLU A 651 -40.73 -3.50 21.70
C GLU A 651 -40.53 -2.67 20.42
N GLN A 652 -41.60 -2.37 19.71
CA GLN A 652 -41.57 -1.46 18.56
C GLN A 652 -41.04 -0.08 18.95
N LEU A 653 -41.50 0.46 20.07
CA LEU A 653 -41.05 1.76 20.59
C LEU A 653 -39.59 1.72 21.03
N LEU A 654 -39.16 0.65 21.72
CA LEU A 654 -37.76 0.46 22.14
C LEU A 654 -36.81 0.42 20.94
N LEU A 655 -37.15 -0.35 19.91
CA LEU A 655 -36.35 -0.43 18.68
C LEU A 655 -36.29 0.92 17.95
N MET A 656 -37.41 1.64 17.85
CA MET A 656 -37.40 2.98 17.26
C MET A 656 -36.52 3.94 18.06
N GLN A 657 -36.62 3.95 19.38
CA GLN A 657 -35.80 4.81 20.25
C GLN A 657 -34.31 4.46 20.14
N GLY A 658 -33.97 3.17 20.08
CA GLY A 658 -32.61 2.70 19.84
C GLY A 658 -32.06 3.17 18.50
N LEU A 659 -32.86 3.04 17.43
CA LEU A 659 -32.49 3.53 16.11
C LEU A 659 -32.32 5.06 16.09
N ALA A 660 -33.21 5.81 16.73
CA ALA A 660 -33.12 7.27 16.78
C ALA A 660 -31.82 7.77 17.45
N LYS A 661 -31.28 7.02 18.42
CA LYS A 661 -29.99 7.36 19.08
C LYS A 661 -28.79 7.28 18.13
N ILE A 662 -28.85 6.46 17.08
CA ILE A 662 -27.74 6.28 16.13
C ILE A 662 -27.94 7.05 14.82
N LEU A 663 -29.09 7.70 14.65
CA LEU A 663 -29.39 8.52 13.47
C LEU A 663 -28.90 9.95 13.67
N PRO A 664 -28.58 10.67 12.57
CA PRO A 664 -28.29 12.10 12.66
C PRO A 664 -29.49 12.88 13.23
N PRO A 665 -29.28 14.07 13.80
CA PRO A 665 -30.30 14.79 14.58
C PRO A 665 -31.61 15.05 13.82
N ILE A 666 -31.55 15.35 12.52
CA ILE A 666 -32.72 15.67 11.71
C ILE A 666 -33.60 14.44 11.52
N GLU A 667 -33.01 13.31 11.11
CA GLU A 667 -33.70 12.05 10.89
C GLU A 667 -34.15 11.41 12.21
N SER A 668 -33.35 11.52 13.27
CA SER A 668 -33.75 11.14 14.63
C SER A 668 -35.01 11.88 15.05
N HIS A 669 -35.05 13.20 14.88
CA HIS A 669 -36.22 14.00 15.21
C HIS A 669 -37.43 13.66 14.32
N ASP A 670 -37.23 13.46 13.01
CA ASP A 670 -38.32 13.05 12.11
C ASP A 670 -38.90 11.69 12.49
N LEU A 671 -38.04 10.71 12.75
CA LEU A 671 -38.43 9.37 13.19
C LEU A 671 -39.19 9.44 14.52
N GLN A 672 -38.68 10.14 15.52
CA GLN A 672 -39.34 10.28 16.83
C GLN A 672 -40.69 11.00 16.73
N LYS A 673 -40.83 11.98 15.83
CA LYS A 673 -42.06 12.75 15.64
C LYS A 673 -43.13 11.96 14.90
N ASN A 674 -42.74 11.24 13.85
CA ASN A 674 -43.68 10.66 12.89
C ASN A 674 -43.91 9.16 13.09
N PHE A 675 -43.04 8.46 13.83
CA PHE A 675 -43.25 7.06 14.15
C PHE A 675 -44.22 6.92 15.32
N HIS A 676 -45.30 6.18 15.08
CA HIS A 676 -46.22 5.76 16.12
C HIS A 676 -46.23 4.22 16.17
N PRO A 677 -45.94 3.59 17.33
CA PRO A 677 -45.99 2.14 17.45
C PRO A 677 -47.40 1.66 17.12
N SER A 678 -47.50 0.53 16.42
CA SER A 678 -48.79 -0.07 16.10
C SER A 678 -49.34 -0.76 17.35
N ASP A 679 -50.64 -0.60 17.63
CA ASP A 679 -51.33 -1.36 18.69
C ASP A 679 -51.29 -2.89 18.45
N LYS A 680 -50.93 -3.32 17.24
CA LYS A 680 -50.80 -4.73 16.86
C LYS A 680 -49.34 -5.15 16.94
N THR A 681 -49.12 -6.42 17.26
CA THR A 681 -47.81 -7.05 17.12
C THR A 681 -47.36 -7.02 15.66
N LEU A 682 -46.14 -6.56 15.39
CA LEU A 682 -45.55 -6.54 14.05
C LEU A 682 -44.53 -7.67 13.87
N SER A 683 -44.39 -8.16 12.64
CA SER A 683 -43.20 -8.94 12.26
C SER A 683 -42.01 -8.00 12.06
N VAL A 684 -40.79 -8.55 12.13
CA VAL A 684 -39.55 -7.80 11.82
C VAL A 684 -39.61 -7.17 10.42
N GLU A 685 -40.04 -7.94 9.41
CA GLU A 685 -40.23 -7.46 8.03
C GLU A 685 -41.18 -6.25 7.96
N ARG A 686 -42.29 -6.30 8.71
CA ARG A 686 -43.28 -5.22 8.70
C ARG A 686 -42.76 -3.99 9.41
N LEU A 687 -42.10 -4.14 10.56
CA LEU A 687 -41.47 -3.04 11.27
C LEU A 687 -40.41 -2.37 10.39
N TYR A 688 -39.54 -3.17 9.75
CA TYR A 688 -38.53 -2.68 8.83
C TYR A 688 -39.13 -1.85 7.69
N THR A 689 -40.20 -2.34 7.06
CA THR A 689 -40.93 -1.60 6.01
C THR A 689 -41.51 -0.28 6.52
N VAL A 690 -41.92 -0.21 7.80
CA VAL A 690 -42.41 1.03 8.42
C VAL A 690 -41.26 2.00 8.66
N LEU A 691 -40.16 1.53 9.29
CA LEU A 691 -38.99 2.35 9.59
C LEU A 691 -38.33 2.91 8.33
N LEU A 692 -38.25 2.12 7.26
CA LEU A 692 -37.69 2.56 5.97
C LEU A 692 -38.38 3.79 5.37
N LYS A 693 -39.66 4.04 5.68
CA LYS A 693 -40.37 5.22 5.17
C LYS A 693 -39.85 6.54 5.74
N HIS A 694 -39.13 6.46 6.86
CA HIS A 694 -38.55 7.60 7.56
C HIS A 694 -37.05 7.75 7.29
N LEU A 695 -36.46 6.88 6.48
CA LEU A 695 -35.03 6.86 6.20
C LEU A 695 -34.75 7.10 4.72
N THR A 696 -33.65 7.81 4.45
CA THR A 696 -33.13 7.92 3.09
C THR A 696 -32.46 6.61 2.65
N PRO A 697 -32.35 6.32 1.34
CA PRO A 697 -31.70 5.11 0.84
C PRO A 697 -30.29 4.87 1.40
N MET A 698 -29.49 5.93 1.57
CA MET A 698 -28.14 5.83 2.14
C MET A 698 -28.14 5.37 3.61
N LYS A 699 -29.19 5.72 4.38
CA LYS A 699 -29.29 5.37 5.80
C LYS A 699 -29.92 4.00 6.04
N ARG A 700 -30.29 3.29 4.98
CA ARG A 700 -30.75 1.91 5.06
C ARG A 700 -29.71 0.98 5.70
N ILE A 701 -28.42 1.19 5.43
CA ILE A 701 -27.32 0.43 6.03
C ILE A 701 -27.34 0.53 7.57
N LEU A 702 -27.62 1.72 8.12
CA LEU A 702 -27.71 1.92 9.57
C LEU A 702 -28.88 1.14 10.18
N LEU A 703 -30.02 1.09 9.48
CA LEU A 703 -31.16 0.29 9.92
C LEU A 703 -30.84 -1.20 9.91
N ASP A 704 -30.20 -1.71 8.87
CA ASP A 704 -29.84 -3.13 8.76
C ASP A 704 -28.87 -3.52 9.88
N ARG A 705 -27.80 -2.73 10.06
CA ARG A 705 -26.83 -2.86 11.16
C ARG A 705 -27.54 -2.87 12.51
N PHE A 706 -28.41 -1.89 12.74
CA PHE A 706 -29.13 -1.76 14.01
C PHE A 706 -30.00 -2.98 14.28
N LEU A 707 -30.82 -3.42 13.31
CA LEU A 707 -31.70 -4.57 13.53
C LEU A 707 -30.92 -5.87 13.72
N PHE A 708 -29.80 -6.05 13.03
CA PHE A 708 -28.92 -7.20 13.24
C PHE A 708 -28.32 -7.21 14.67
N GLN A 709 -27.90 -6.04 15.16
CA GLN A 709 -27.35 -5.89 16.51
C GLN A 709 -28.43 -5.96 17.61
N ALA A 710 -29.65 -5.52 17.31
CA ALA A 710 -30.72 -5.40 18.28
C ALA A 710 -31.45 -6.72 18.53
N LEU A 711 -31.66 -7.53 17.48
CA LEU A 711 -32.56 -8.68 17.52
C LEU A 711 -31.84 -10.01 17.87
N PRO A 712 -32.50 -10.92 18.61
CA PRO A 712 -33.80 -10.74 19.27
C PRO A 712 -33.69 -9.82 20.50
N LEU A 713 -34.81 -9.25 20.93
CA LEU A 713 -34.89 -8.62 22.23
C LEU A 713 -35.02 -9.69 23.32
N SER A 714 -34.38 -9.48 24.47
CA SER A 714 -34.57 -10.32 25.66
C SER A 714 -35.97 -10.12 26.24
N GLN A 715 -36.36 -10.97 27.20
CA GLN A 715 -37.64 -10.81 27.92
C GLN A 715 -37.75 -9.45 28.65
N GLU A 716 -36.61 -8.86 29.00
CA GLU A 716 -36.54 -7.55 29.66
C GLU A 716 -36.53 -6.38 28.67
N GLY A 717 -36.49 -6.67 27.36
CA GLY A 717 -36.43 -5.69 26.28
C GLY A 717 -35.01 -5.22 25.97
N LEU A 718 -33.98 -5.89 26.50
CA LEU A 718 -32.58 -5.62 26.16
C LEU A 718 -32.29 -6.11 24.75
N THR A 719 -31.52 -5.33 24.00
CA THR A 719 -30.95 -5.76 22.73
C THR A 719 -30.00 -6.94 22.93
N ARG A 720 -29.74 -7.71 21.86
CA ARG A 720 -28.71 -8.75 21.86
C ARG A 720 -27.36 -8.21 22.36
N ARG A 721 -26.99 -7.00 21.95
CA ARG A 721 -25.74 -6.37 22.41
C ARG A 721 -25.76 -6.03 23.90
N GLU A 722 -26.84 -5.41 24.39
CA GLU A 722 -26.96 -5.07 25.81
C GLU A 722 -26.98 -6.32 26.71
N LEU A 723 -27.65 -7.39 26.27
CA LEU A 723 -27.63 -8.67 26.99
C LEU A 723 -26.22 -9.27 27.04
N HIS A 724 -25.47 -9.19 25.93
CA HIS A 724 -24.08 -9.62 25.89
C HIS A 724 -23.21 -8.82 26.87
N ASP A 725 -23.29 -7.49 26.80
CA ASP A 725 -22.53 -6.60 27.67
C ASP A 725 -22.91 -6.79 29.15
N GLN A 726 -24.19 -7.08 29.45
CA GLN A 726 -24.63 -7.45 30.79
C GLN A 726 -23.97 -8.75 31.27
N LEU A 727 -23.99 -9.82 30.47
CA LEU A 727 -23.36 -11.08 30.85
C LEU A 727 -21.85 -10.90 31.06
N VAL A 728 -21.19 -10.09 30.23
CA VAL A 728 -19.78 -9.75 30.45
C VAL A 728 -19.59 -9.02 31.79
N SER A 729 -20.48 -8.08 32.12
CA SER A 729 -20.44 -7.39 33.43
C SER A 729 -20.70 -8.32 34.63
N GLU A 730 -21.39 -9.43 34.41
CA GLU A 730 -21.63 -10.49 35.39
C GLU A 730 -20.45 -11.47 35.53
N GLY A 731 -19.35 -11.25 34.78
CA GLY A 731 -18.11 -12.01 34.88
C GLY A 731 -17.93 -13.09 33.82
N PHE A 732 -18.79 -13.17 32.81
CA PHE A 732 -18.57 -14.07 31.67
C PHE A 732 -17.49 -13.50 30.73
N THR A 733 -16.70 -14.38 30.11
CA THR A 733 -15.86 -13.97 28.98
C THR A 733 -16.73 -13.59 27.78
N HIS A 734 -16.23 -12.78 26.84
CA HIS A 734 -17.01 -12.42 25.65
C HIS A 734 -17.54 -13.65 24.88
N ALA A 735 -16.71 -14.67 24.70
CA ALA A 735 -17.12 -15.95 24.09
C ALA A 735 -18.10 -16.74 24.97
N GLY A 736 -17.87 -16.77 26.29
CA GLY A 736 -18.77 -17.44 27.24
C GLY A 736 -20.16 -16.80 27.29
N ALA A 737 -20.24 -15.47 27.25
CA ALA A 737 -21.49 -14.72 27.15
C ALA A 737 -22.22 -15.04 25.83
N ALA A 738 -21.51 -15.02 24.69
CA ALA A 738 -22.10 -15.37 23.40
C ALA A 738 -22.64 -16.83 23.39
N GLN A 739 -21.89 -17.77 23.95
CA GLN A 739 -22.32 -19.16 24.09
C GLN A 739 -23.54 -19.29 25.00
N LYS A 740 -23.54 -18.61 26.15
CA LYS A 740 -24.68 -18.62 27.08
C LYS A 740 -25.95 -18.08 26.43
N MET A 741 -25.85 -16.98 25.68
CA MET A 741 -26.98 -16.44 24.95
C MET A 741 -27.48 -17.42 23.89
N GLN A 742 -26.58 -18.16 23.23
CA GLN A 742 -26.94 -19.18 22.26
C GLN A 742 -27.69 -20.35 22.91
N ASP A 743 -27.20 -20.82 24.05
CA ASP A 743 -27.80 -21.91 24.83
C ASP A 743 -29.21 -21.53 25.34
N ASP A 744 -29.41 -20.26 25.69
CA ASP A 744 -30.71 -19.72 26.12
C ASP A 744 -31.68 -19.45 24.95
N GLY A 745 -31.23 -19.61 23.70
CA GLY A 745 -32.00 -19.22 22.52
C GLY A 745 -32.21 -17.71 22.39
N ALA A 746 -31.38 -16.91 23.06
CA ALA A 746 -31.40 -15.45 23.05
C ALA A 746 -30.50 -14.84 21.95
N THR A 747 -29.95 -15.65 21.05
CA THR A 747 -29.21 -15.18 19.87
C THR A 747 -29.92 -15.50 18.58
N ALA A 748 -29.76 -14.62 17.60
CA ALA A 748 -29.93 -14.99 16.20
C ALA A 748 -28.99 -16.16 15.84
N PRO A 749 -29.33 -16.98 14.83
CA PRO A 749 -28.41 -17.98 14.30
C PRO A 749 -27.05 -17.36 13.97
N THR A 750 -25.99 -18.06 14.37
CA THR A 750 -24.61 -17.61 14.21
C THR A 750 -24.30 -17.32 12.74
N PRO A 751 -23.77 -16.14 12.39
CA PRO A 751 -23.26 -15.87 11.05
C PRO A 751 -22.23 -16.91 10.64
N LEU A 752 -22.24 -17.30 9.37
CA LEU A 752 -21.20 -18.18 8.82
C LEU A 752 -20.00 -17.32 8.44
N ILE A 753 -19.06 -17.16 9.38
CA ILE A 753 -17.75 -16.54 9.12
C ILE A 753 -16.96 -17.47 8.20
N PHE A 754 -16.43 -16.92 7.11
CA PHE A 754 -15.63 -17.69 6.15
C PHE A 754 -14.27 -17.06 5.86
N ALA A 755 -14.07 -15.78 6.18
CA ALA A 755 -12.83 -15.09 5.89
C ALA A 755 -12.52 -13.96 6.90
N ASP A 756 -11.23 -13.69 7.07
CA ASP A 756 -10.68 -12.51 7.76
C ASP A 756 -10.51 -11.40 6.74
N THR A 757 -11.01 -10.18 7.01
CA THR A 757 -10.92 -9.06 6.05
C THR A 757 -9.55 -8.40 5.99
N ASN A 758 -8.60 -8.88 6.81
CA ASN A 758 -7.33 -8.27 7.21
C ASN A 758 -7.47 -7.07 8.15
N TRP A 759 -8.65 -6.45 8.24
CA TRP A 759 -8.90 -5.32 9.12
C TRP A 759 -9.10 -5.81 10.56
N PRO A 760 -8.66 -5.02 11.57
CA PRO A 760 -8.85 -5.40 12.97
C PRO A 760 -10.31 -5.74 13.32
N LYS A 761 -10.48 -6.87 14.00
CA LYS A 761 -11.77 -7.35 14.55
C LYS A 761 -12.89 -7.53 13.52
N THR A 762 -12.58 -7.56 12.23
CA THR A 762 -13.58 -7.61 11.17
C THR A 762 -13.41 -8.85 10.32
N TYR A 763 -14.51 -9.56 10.10
CA TYR A 763 -14.55 -10.84 9.39
C TYR A 763 -15.65 -10.80 8.34
N PHE A 764 -15.44 -11.45 7.19
CA PHE A 764 -16.53 -11.66 6.25
C PHE A 764 -17.39 -12.85 6.69
N ALA A 765 -18.69 -12.63 6.70
CA ALA A 765 -19.67 -13.63 7.07
C ALA A 765 -20.88 -13.62 6.13
N PHE A 766 -21.46 -14.81 5.92
CA PHE A 766 -22.78 -14.95 5.34
C PHE A 766 -23.82 -14.99 6.45
N LEU A 767 -24.85 -14.16 6.33
CA LEU A 767 -25.99 -14.18 7.25
C LEU A 767 -27.28 -13.86 6.52
N VAL A 768 -28.40 -14.28 7.13
CA VAL A 768 -29.72 -14.00 6.58
C VAL A 768 -30.21 -12.66 7.13
N HIS A 769 -30.54 -11.73 6.23
CA HIS A 769 -31.00 -10.40 6.61
C HIS A 769 -32.25 -10.50 7.52
N PRO A 770 -32.27 -9.86 8.71
CA PRO A 770 -33.36 -10.00 9.70
C PRO A 770 -34.76 -9.69 9.14
N ALA A 771 -34.88 -8.66 8.29
CA ALA A 771 -36.13 -8.27 7.64
C ALA A 771 -36.39 -8.94 6.27
N GLY A 772 -35.43 -8.90 5.34
CA GLY A 772 -35.62 -9.42 3.97
C GLY A 772 -35.64 -10.95 3.92
N GLY A 773 -34.92 -11.61 4.81
CA GLY A 773 -34.79 -13.06 4.83
C GLY A 773 -33.90 -13.62 3.73
N ASP A 774 -33.21 -12.81 2.94
CA ASP A 774 -32.26 -13.27 1.93
C ASP A 774 -30.87 -13.45 2.54
N LEU A 775 -30.06 -14.36 1.96
CA LEU A 775 -28.67 -14.51 2.37
C LEU A 775 -27.88 -13.32 1.81
N GLU A 776 -27.06 -12.73 2.65
CA GLU A 776 -26.25 -11.56 2.30
C GLU A 776 -24.82 -11.74 2.78
N LEU A 777 -23.89 -11.00 2.15
CA LEU A 777 -22.51 -10.87 2.60
C LEU A 777 -22.39 -9.68 3.56
N TRP A 778 -21.77 -9.91 4.71
CA TRP A 778 -21.61 -8.93 5.78
C TRP A 778 -20.17 -8.91 6.28
N GLN A 779 -19.75 -7.76 6.80
CA GLN A 779 -18.60 -7.65 7.70
C GLN A 779 -19.11 -7.75 9.13
N THR A 780 -18.57 -8.65 9.95
CA THR A 780 -18.98 -8.85 11.34
C THR A 780 -17.80 -8.90 12.29
N ASP A 781 -18.05 -8.71 13.58
CA ASP A 781 -17.08 -9.14 14.59
C ASP A 781 -16.98 -10.68 14.64
N ARG A 782 -15.96 -11.19 15.34
CA ARG A 782 -15.69 -12.63 15.46
C ARG A 782 -16.84 -13.40 16.13
N LEU A 783 -17.61 -12.75 16.97
CA LEU A 783 -18.73 -13.34 17.71
C LEU A 783 -20.04 -13.26 16.92
N GLY A 784 -20.04 -12.56 15.77
CA GLY A 784 -21.24 -12.28 14.99
C GLY A 784 -22.26 -11.41 15.73
N LEU A 785 -21.83 -10.59 16.70
CA LEU A 785 -22.70 -9.74 17.54
C LEU A 785 -22.97 -8.37 16.91
N SER A 786 -22.01 -7.87 16.13
CA SER A 786 -22.10 -6.66 15.34
C SER A 786 -21.70 -6.92 13.90
N GLY A 787 -22.23 -6.11 12.99
CA GLY A 787 -21.86 -6.20 11.59
C GLY A 787 -22.57 -5.19 10.69
N ILE A 788 -22.05 -5.06 9.48
CA ILE A 788 -22.48 -4.13 8.45
C ILE A 788 -22.65 -4.91 7.13
N PRO A 789 -23.76 -4.74 6.40
CA PRO A 789 -23.95 -5.40 5.11
C PRO A 789 -22.98 -4.83 4.06
N MET A 790 -22.37 -5.71 3.25
CA MET A 790 -21.42 -5.36 2.18
C MET A 790 -22.13 -4.87 0.91
N ARG A 791 -22.88 -3.77 1.01
CA ARG A 791 -23.73 -3.29 -0.10
C ARG A 791 -22.95 -2.72 -1.27
N GLU A 792 -21.79 -2.16 -1.01
CA GLU A 792 -20.86 -1.71 -2.05
C GLU A 792 -20.36 -2.87 -2.91
N TRP A 793 -20.41 -4.11 -2.42
CA TRP A 793 -20.09 -5.31 -3.19
C TRP A 793 -21.29 -5.91 -3.93
N ALA A 794 -22.49 -5.32 -3.81
CA ALA A 794 -23.68 -5.82 -4.48
C ALA A 794 -23.51 -5.98 -6.00
N PRO A 795 -22.84 -5.07 -6.75
CA PRO A 795 -22.60 -5.26 -8.19
C PRO A 795 -21.81 -6.53 -8.54
N TYR A 796 -20.93 -6.99 -7.65
CA TYR A 796 -20.11 -8.21 -7.79
C TYR A 796 -20.81 -9.47 -7.29
N LEU A 797 -21.97 -9.31 -6.65
CA LEU A 797 -22.75 -10.39 -6.02
C LEU A 797 -24.14 -10.54 -6.61
N ASN A 798 -24.52 -9.76 -7.62
CA ASN A 798 -25.86 -9.82 -8.24
C ASN A 798 -25.80 -10.07 -9.76
N GLY A 799 -24.62 -10.44 -10.27
CA GLY A 799 -24.37 -10.66 -11.69
C GLY A 799 -24.23 -9.41 -12.56
N THR A 800 -24.30 -8.19 -11.99
CA THR A 800 -24.18 -6.94 -12.77
C THR A 800 -22.77 -6.74 -13.30
N MET A 801 -21.75 -6.99 -12.47
CA MET A 801 -20.34 -6.98 -12.88
C MET A 801 -19.86 -8.42 -13.09
N GLN A 802 -19.34 -8.70 -14.29
CA GLN A 802 -18.82 -10.01 -14.68
C GLN A 802 -17.34 -10.17 -14.29
N GLU A 803 -17.05 -9.98 -13.00
CA GLU A 803 -15.70 -10.12 -12.46
C GLU A 803 -15.61 -11.38 -11.58
N ASN A 804 -14.45 -12.02 -11.59
CA ASN A 804 -14.26 -13.32 -10.93
C ASN A 804 -13.79 -13.15 -9.50
N TRP A 805 -14.34 -13.97 -8.62
CA TRP A 805 -13.76 -14.30 -7.34
C TRP A 805 -12.74 -15.42 -7.52
N SER A 806 -11.66 -15.40 -6.76
CA SER A 806 -10.57 -16.37 -6.91
C SER A 806 -10.12 -16.93 -5.56
N VAL A 807 -9.91 -18.25 -5.48
CA VAL A 807 -9.34 -18.94 -4.31
C VAL A 807 -8.03 -19.59 -4.71
N PHE A 808 -6.93 -19.31 -3.99
CA PHE A 808 -5.62 -19.90 -4.25
C PHE A 808 -5.52 -21.26 -3.59
N THR A 809 -5.78 -22.33 -4.36
CA THR A 809 -6.08 -23.67 -3.86
C THR A 809 -4.87 -24.48 -3.41
N ARG A 810 -3.65 -23.95 -3.58
CA ARG A 810 -2.41 -24.61 -3.16
C ARG A 810 -1.59 -23.73 -2.21
N PRO A 811 -1.85 -23.79 -0.90
CA PRO A 811 -1.13 -23.02 0.10
C PRO A 811 0.39 -23.13 0.06
N HIS A 812 0.92 -24.30 -0.30
CA HIS A 812 2.36 -24.51 -0.43
C HIS A 812 3.02 -23.67 -1.55
N GLU A 813 2.25 -23.12 -2.50
CA GLU A 813 2.81 -22.25 -3.56
C GLU A 813 3.14 -20.84 -3.06
N TYR A 814 2.59 -20.45 -1.90
CA TYR A 814 2.83 -19.18 -1.22
C TYR A 814 3.31 -19.42 0.22
N ARG A 815 4.18 -20.43 0.36
CA ARG A 815 5.00 -20.68 1.54
C ARG A 815 6.47 -20.63 1.14
N ALA A 816 7.31 -20.13 2.04
CA ALA A 816 8.75 -20.14 1.92
C ALA A 816 9.22 -21.60 1.74
N ILE A 817 10.12 -21.79 0.78
CA ILE A 817 10.70 -23.09 0.40
C ILE A 817 11.88 -23.41 1.31
#